data_AF-A0A2N3G6W9-F1
#
_entry.id   AF-A0A2N3G6W9-F1
#
_cell.length_a   1.000
_cell.length_b   1.000
_cell.length_c   1.000
_cell.angle_alpha   90.00
_cell.angle_beta   90.00
_cell.angle_gamma   90.00
#
_symmetry.space_group_name_H-M   'P 1'
#
loop_
_entity.id
_entity.type
_entity.pdbx_description
1 polymer ?
#
loop_
_entity_poly.entity_id
_entity_poly.type
_entity_poly.pdbx_seq_one_letter_code
_entity_poly.pdbx_strand_id
1 'polypeptide(L)'
;MPEPSSRKKSGLGELLEVSARFWRSGKPDADIYQFMIALKDVEPTVWRRIQVPGEYSFWDLHVAIQDAMGWLDYHLHEFRLRDSFTGGETVLGFAEEGSMEDRKALTDYIVLISDYFGDEPVEYLYDFGDSWRHEVTLEAVLPRHREAEYPRCIAGARACPPEDCGGVSGYADFLRIIADPADEEHDETLHWVGGTFNPEYFDPSAVHFDDSQLRWRVAYLDDEETFEFLMSQREAAAERPPEIKVDLVGYMGFPHPGGTDMEDVFRYSSRPAEPAKTKRTRDRSSPSHKWQFKARFRRDAYGWKGTAPASKRLREAVSEIKKVARKDPVTAADGVVSLFERLWPALEEIDSSSGALGIAVNKAIDALLPILIDAPADLPTRRRWLECLYEAVCDDGVDFLFPVKCRWGEICVYPELVDYWIEFTLPGLELCQRVGGPGNFYEGETICFSCLLEGKRYDKLREVISKRRFPYWPLDRFWAEALARMGRTDEAITYAESRNPQDYEEQSILDFCERTLLEVGREEEAYRKYGLLIRRGNTYLATYRAMVKQYPGRDPEQVLKDLIETSLEKSKWFAAARQTGHLEIARDCARSGLVEPKTLVTAARDALESDPGFSYEIALRALDLMLRGYGYELAVIDILPAFNILFEAADAMGVSDWAVKSVKELLDRGLTENYPDCAEYLQELLDRRLPEPGGNGP
;
A
#
# COMPACT_ATOMS: atom_id res chain seq x y z
N MET A 1 -25.57 49.92 -27.41
CA MET A 1 -26.40 49.65 -26.21
C MET A 1 -27.84 49.44 -26.64
N PRO A 2 -28.67 48.57 -26.02
CA PRO A 2 -28.40 47.56 -24.98
C PRO A 2 -29.03 46.15 -25.25
N GLU A 3 -28.71 45.25 -24.31
CA GLU A 3 -28.98 43.83 -23.92
C GLU A 3 -30.44 43.28 -23.76
N PRO A 4 -30.74 42.03 -23.25
CA PRO A 4 -29.94 40.77 -23.03
C PRO A 4 -30.67 39.40 -23.33
N SER A 5 -29.92 38.28 -23.12
CA SER A 5 -30.32 36.98 -22.49
C SER A 5 -30.85 35.78 -23.31
N SER A 6 -29.98 34.77 -23.55
CA SER A 6 -30.17 33.38 -23.05
C SER A 6 -28.92 32.51 -23.30
N ARG A 7 -28.35 31.97 -22.21
CA ARG A 7 -27.11 31.16 -22.13
C ARG A 7 -27.33 29.71 -22.62
N LYS A 8 -26.40 29.17 -23.42
CA LYS A 8 -26.26 27.73 -23.71
C LYS A 8 -25.37 27.08 -22.64
N LYS A 9 -25.84 25.98 -22.04
CA LYS A 9 -25.14 25.21 -20.99
C LYS A 9 -24.16 24.20 -21.62
N SER A 10 -23.02 24.01 -20.95
CA SER A 10 -21.90 23.12 -21.29
C SER A 10 -22.08 21.71 -20.67
N GLY A 11 -21.41 20.72 -21.26
CA GLY A 11 -21.47 19.28 -20.90
C GLY A 11 -21.05 18.88 -19.49
N LEU A 12 -20.62 19.81 -18.63
CA LEU A 12 -20.51 19.57 -17.18
C LEU A 12 -21.88 19.54 -16.48
N GLY A 13 -22.93 20.09 -17.11
CA GLY A 13 -24.28 20.14 -16.54
C GLY A 13 -25.00 18.79 -16.50
N GLU A 14 -24.73 17.88 -17.45
CA GLU A 14 -25.35 16.54 -17.49
C GLU A 14 -24.68 15.57 -16.50
N LEU A 15 -23.35 15.65 -16.33
CA LEU A 15 -22.65 14.93 -15.27
C LEU A 15 -22.99 15.49 -13.87
N LEU A 16 -23.25 16.80 -13.76
CA LEU A 16 -23.79 17.41 -12.54
C LEU A 16 -25.27 17.13 -12.30
N GLU A 17 -26.10 16.77 -13.29
CA GLU A 17 -27.48 16.32 -13.04
C GLU A 17 -27.56 14.84 -12.67
N VAL A 18 -26.62 14.02 -13.15
CA VAL A 18 -26.44 12.63 -12.70
C VAL A 18 -25.85 12.60 -11.28
N SER A 19 -24.90 13.49 -10.93
CA SER A 19 -24.31 13.57 -9.59
C SER A 19 -25.07 14.48 -8.59
N ALA A 20 -25.86 15.47 -9.03
CA ALA A 20 -26.80 16.19 -8.16
C ALA A 20 -28.06 15.36 -7.81
N ARG A 21 -28.29 14.24 -8.51
CA ARG A 21 -29.19 13.18 -8.03
C ARG A 21 -28.57 12.35 -6.91
N PHE A 22 -27.24 12.24 -6.86
CA PHE A 22 -26.56 11.44 -5.83
C PHE A 22 -26.40 12.17 -4.49
N TRP A 23 -26.18 13.50 -4.46
CA TRP A 23 -26.07 14.22 -3.16
C TRP A 23 -26.66 15.64 -3.14
N ARG A 24 -27.94 15.77 -3.52
CA ARG A 24 -28.84 16.74 -2.86
C ARG A 24 -30.08 16.04 -2.37
N SER A 25 -29.95 15.49 -1.19
CA SER A 25 -30.75 15.82 -0.02
C SER A 25 -30.42 14.80 1.05
N GLY A 26 -30.63 15.12 2.32
CA GLY A 26 -31.30 14.11 3.13
C GLY A 26 -32.57 13.77 2.38
N LYS A 27 -32.49 12.79 1.48
CA LYS A 27 -33.66 12.13 0.97
C LYS A 27 -33.94 11.08 2.02
N PRO A 28 -35.12 11.08 2.63
CA PRO A 28 -35.46 10.12 3.66
C PRO A 28 -35.64 8.67 3.14
N ASP A 29 -35.25 8.41 1.90
CA ASP A 29 -35.66 7.27 1.08
C ASP A 29 -34.47 6.73 0.26
N ALA A 30 -33.37 6.30 0.89
CA ALA A 30 -32.46 5.35 0.23
C ALA A 30 -33.18 3.99 0.18
N ASP A 31 -33.05 3.22 -0.89
CA ASP A 31 -33.70 1.91 -0.95
C ASP A 31 -32.93 0.90 -0.09
N ILE A 32 -33.67 0.02 0.57
CA ILE A 32 -33.20 -1.04 1.44
C ILE A 32 -33.31 -2.35 0.69
N TYR A 33 -32.20 -3.03 0.55
CA TYR A 33 -32.12 -4.33 -0.11
C TYR A 33 -32.39 -5.40 0.93
N GLN A 34 -33.44 -6.18 0.72
CA GLN A 34 -33.78 -7.33 1.55
C GLN A 34 -33.23 -8.59 0.90
N PHE A 35 -32.26 -9.23 1.55
CA PHE A 35 -31.68 -10.49 1.12
C PHE A 35 -32.19 -11.65 1.94
N MET A 36 -32.44 -12.77 1.25
CA MET A 36 -32.51 -14.10 1.83
C MET A 36 -31.18 -14.79 1.59
N ILE A 37 -30.55 -15.25 2.67
CA ILE A 37 -29.27 -15.96 2.65
C ILE A 37 -29.53 -17.37 3.14
N ALA A 38 -29.33 -18.38 2.31
CA ALA A 38 -29.55 -19.78 2.64
C ALA A 38 -28.23 -20.56 2.56
N LEU A 39 -27.88 -21.28 3.62
CA LEU A 39 -26.73 -22.17 3.64
C LEU A 39 -27.05 -23.43 2.82
N LYS A 40 -26.19 -23.75 1.84
CA LYS A 40 -26.36 -24.91 0.97
C LYS A 40 -25.87 -26.18 1.65
N ASP A 41 -26.43 -27.30 1.19
CA ASP A 41 -26.02 -28.66 1.55
C ASP A 41 -26.23 -29.04 3.03
N VAL A 42 -26.89 -28.18 3.83
CA VAL A 42 -27.32 -28.48 5.20
C VAL A 42 -28.85 -28.59 5.25
N GLU A 43 -29.34 -29.72 5.79
CA GLU A 43 -30.77 -29.98 5.92
C GLU A 43 -31.16 -30.34 7.37
N PRO A 44 -32.25 -29.75 7.93
CA PRO A 44 -33.07 -28.65 7.39
C PRO A 44 -32.29 -27.35 7.12
N THR A 45 -32.68 -26.57 6.11
CA THR A 45 -31.91 -25.36 5.71
C THR A 45 -31.72 -24.34 6.84
N VAL A 46 -30.47 -23.92 7.06
CA VAL A 46 -30.12 -22.74 7.88
C VAL A 46 -30.22 -21.50 7.00
N TRP A 47 -30.94 -20.47 7.45
CA TRP A 47 -31.11 -19.25 6.65
C TRP A 47 -31.30 -17.98 7.48
N ARG A 48 -31.00 -16.84 6.86
CA ARG A 48 -31.16 -15.50 7.40
C ARG A 48 -31.85 -14.59 6.39
N ARG A 49 -32.68 -13.67 6.88
CA ARG A 49 -33.22 -12.58 6.09
C ARG A 49 -32.76 -11.25 6.68
N ILE A 50 -31.92 -10.56 5.93
CA ILE A 50 -31.32 -9.29 6.35
C ILE A 50 -31.78 -8.15 5.46
N GLN A 51 -31.76 -6.95 6.02
CA GLN A 51 -32.02 -5.71 5.31
C GLN A 51 -30.80 -4.82 5.42
N VAL A 52 -30.23 -4.46 4.27
CA VAL A 52 -29.03 -3.62 4.18
C VAL A 52 -29.31 -2.38 3.33
N PRO A 53 -28.59 -1.28 3.55
CA PRO A 53 -28.64 -0.12 2.66
C PRO A 53 -28.24 -0.50 1.23
N GLY A 54 -28.98 -0.01 0.22
CA GLY A 54 -28.69 -0.28 -1.19
C GLY A 54 -27.35 0.28 -1.68
N GLU A 55 -26.77 1.21 -0.93
CA GLU A 55 -25.41 1.74 -1.12
C GLU A 55 -24.29 0.81 -0.61
N TYR A 56 -24.59 -0.38 -0.08
CA TYR A 56 -23.58 -1.33 0.36
C TYR A 56 -22.67 -1.81 -0.78
N SER A 57 -21.38 -1.98 -0.46
CA SER A 57 -20.47 -2.78 -1.26
C SER A 57 -20.65 -4.28 -0.99
N PHE A 58 -20.02 -5.13 -1.78
CA PHE A 58 -19.98 -6.57 -1.50
C PHE A 58 -19.19 -6.90 -0.22
N TRP A 59 -18.22 -6.07 0.16
CA TRP A 59 -17.57 -6.16 1.48
C TRP A 59 -18.54 -5.86 2.63
N ASP A 60 -19.35 -4.80 2.51
CA ASP A 60 -20.35 -4.48 3.54
C ASP A 60 -21.40 -5.61 3.66
N LEU A 61 -21.76 -6.22 2.53
CA LEU A 61 -22.64 -7.39 2.51
C LEU A 61 -21.97 -8.63 3.13
N HIS A 62 -20.67 -8.87 2.89
CA HIS A 62 -19.90 -9.94 3.54
C HIS A 62 -19.96 -9.82 5.06
N VAL A 63 -19.65 -8.64 5.59
CA VAL A 63 -19.70 -8.38 7.04
C VAL A 63 -21.11 -8.62 7.59
N ALA A 64 -22.14 -8.13 6.90
CA ALA A 64 -23.53 -8.35 7.32
C ALA A 64 -23.95 -9.84 7.27
N ILE A 65 -23.43 -10.63 6.33
CA ILE A 65 -23.66 -12.08 6.28
C ILE A 65 -22.97 -12.76 7.47
N GLN A 66 -21.69 -12.43 7.73
CA GLN A 66 -20.92 -12.97 8.86
C GLN A 66 -21.63 -12.70 10.20
N ASP A 67 -22.07 -11.47 10.42
CA ASP A 67 -22.83 -11.06 11.62
C ASP A 67 -24.13 -11.82 11.77
N ALA A 68 -24.90 -11.96 10.69
CA ALA A 68 -26.17 -12.67 10.72
C ALA A 68 -26.02 -14.17 10.95
N MET A 69 -24.89 -14.74 10.50
CA MET A 69 -24.55 -16.15 10.72
C MET A 69 -23.90 -16.39 12.09
N GLY A 70 -23.35 -15.37 12.74
CA GLY A 70 -22.63 -15.50 14.00
C GLY A 70 -21.21 -16.05 13.83
N TRP A 71 -20.61 -15.83 12.66
CA TRP A 71 -19.24 -16.22 12.35
C TRP A 71 -18.23 -15.12 12.64
N LEU A 72 -16.97 -15.51 12.75
CA LEU A 72 -15.91 -14.70 13.33
C LEU A 72 -15.01 -14.03 12.29
N ASP A 73 -15.25 -14.31 11.00
CA ASP A 73 -14.51 -13.71 9.88
C ASP A 73 -13.01 -14.09 9.90
N TYR A 74 -12.71 -15.35 10.23
CA TYR A 74 -11.34 -15.90 10.31
C TYR A 74 -10.81 -16.40 8.97
N HIS A 75 -11.69 -16.67 8.01
CA HIS A 75 -11.35 -17.34 6.78
C HIS A 75 -11.66 -16.50 5.54
N LEU A 76 -11.04 -16.87 4.41
CA LEU A 76 -11.24 -16.20 3.13
C LEU A 76 -12.68 -16.38 2.61
N HIS A 77 -13.17 -15.41 1.83
CA HIS A 77 -14.47 -15.46 1.17
C HIS A 77 -14.42 -15.01 -0.30
N GLU A 78 -15.46 -15.40 -1.04
CA GLU A 78 -15.74 -14.89 -2.38
C GLU A 78 -17.24 -14.89 -2.70
N PHE A 79 -17.68 -14.00 -3.58
CA PHE A 79 -18.98 -14.02 -4.25
C PHE A 79 -18.79 -14.41 -5.71
N ARG A 80 -19.63 -15.33 -6.21
CA ARG A 80 -19.66 -15.72 -7.62
C ARG A 80 -20.93 -15.20 -8.27
N LEU A 81 -20.72 -14.28 -9.21
CA LEU A 81 -21.75 -13.63 -10.00
C LEU A 81 -21.79 -14.26 -11.38
N ARG A 82 -22.99 -14.67 -11.82
CA ARG A 82 -23.21 -15.17 -13.17
C ARG A 82 -23.77 -14.06 -14.05
N ASP A 83 -23.10 -13.75 -15.15
CA ASP A 83 -23.63 -12.85 -16.16
C ASP A 83 -24.70 -13.59 -16.98
N SER A 84 -25.94 -13.12 -16.87
CA SER A 84 -27.11 -13.72 -17.54
C SER A 84 -27.11 -13.52 -19.07
N PHE A 85 -26.32 -12.58 -19.61
CA PHE A 85 -26.21 -12.28 -21.04
C PHE A 85 -25.01 -12.96 -21.71
N THR A 86 -23.87 -13.03 -21.03
CA THR A 86 -22.63 -13.59 -21.59
C THR A 86 -22.34 -15.02 -21.13
N GLY A 87 -22.96 -15.47 -20.04
CA GLY A 87 -22.66 -16.75 -19.39
C GLY A 87 -21.31 -16.76 -18.66
N GLY A 88 -20.59 -15.63 -18.62
CA GLY A 88 -19.34 -15.47 -17.90
C GLY A 88 -19.54 -15.42 -16.38
N GLU A 89 -18.52 -15.84 -15.64
CA GLU A 89 -18.51 -15.87 -14.17
C GLU A 89 -17.57 -14.76 -13.66
N THR A 90 -18.10 -13.82 -12.89
CA THR A 90 -17.32 -12.77 -12.20
C THR A 90 -17.18 -13.16 -10.74
N VAL A 91 -15.98 -13.06 -10.19
CA VAL A 91 -15.72 -13.37 -8.78
C VAL A 91 -15.36 -12.08 -8.05
N LEU A 92 -16.01 -11.83 -6.91
CA LEU A 92 -15.73 -10.69 -6.03
C LEU A 92 -15.17 -11.21 -4.71
N GLY A 93 -14.06 -10.66 -4.22
CA GLY A 93 -13.39 -11.11 -2.99
C GLY A 93 -11.95 -11.53 -3.25
N PHE A 94 -11.47 -12.57 -2.55
CA PHE A 94 -10.08 -13.06 -2.70
C PHE A 94 -9.95 -13.99 -3.92
N ALA A 95 -9.35 -13.49 -5.00
CA ALA A 95 -9.03 -14.32 -6.16
C ALA A 95 -7.69 -15.03 -5.95
N GLU A 96 -7.72 -16.36 -5.81
CA GLU A 96 -6.50 -17.17 -5.80
C GLU A 96 -5.75 -17.02 -7.15
N GLU A 97 -4.47 -16.65 -7.10
CA GLU A 97 -3.61 -16.67 -8.28
C GLU A 97 -3.44 -18.12 -8.78
N GLY A 98 -4.20 -18.49 -9.81
CA GLY A 98 -4.00 -19.75 -10.53
C GLY A 98 -5.24 -20.55 -10.91
N SER A 99 -6.47 -20.13 -10.57
CA SER A 99 -7.68 -20.87 -10.95
C SER A 99 -8.34 -20.33 -12.25
N MET A 100 -8.38 -21.21 -13.26
CA MET A 100 -9.11 -21.19 -14.55
C MET A 100 -9.26 -19.86 -15.31
N GLU A 101 -8.68 -19.83 -16.52
CA GLU A 101 -8.40 -18.70 -17.44
C GLU A 101 -9.55 -17.74 -17.88
N ASP A 102 -10.73 -17.71 -17.25
CA ASP A 102 -11.89 -16.91 -17.70
C ASP A 102 -12.58 -16.03 -16.63
N ARG A 103 -12.07 -15.96 -15.40
CA ARG A 103 -12.75 -15.22 -14.31
C ARG A 103 -12.26 -13.78 -14.19
N LYS A 104 -13.20 -12.82 -14.28
CA LYS A 104 -12.94 -11.42 -13.96
C LYS A 104 -12.99 -11.25 -12.43
N ALA A 105 -11.84 -11.01 -11.81
CA ALA A 105 -11.77 -10.66 -10.39
C ALA A 105 -12.00 -9.15 -10.22
N LEU A 106 -12.98 -8.77 -9.43
CA LEU A 106 -13.15 -7.38 -8.99
C LEU A 106 -13.07 -7.33 -7.47
N THR A 107 -12.59 -6.21 -6.95
CA THR A 107 -12.43 -6.04 -5.51
C THR A 107 -13.79 -5.74 -4.87
N ASP A 108 -14.17 -6.52 -3.87
CA ASP A 108 -15.50 -6.52 -3.25
C ASP A 108 -15.82 -5.25 -2.44
N TYR A 109 -14.81 -4.51 -1.96
CA TYR A 109 -15.01 -3.24 -1.24
C TYR A 109 -15.29 -2.00 -2.11
N ILE A 110 -15.22 -2.11 -3.44
CA ILE A 110 -15.55 -1.00 -4.38
C ILE A 110 -16.79 -1.27 -5.23
N VAL A 111 -17.26 -2.51 -5.27
CA VAL A 111 -18.39 -2.92 -6.11
C VAL A 111 -19.68 -2.83 -5.30
N LEU A 112 -20.67 -2.07 -5.78
CA LEU A 112 -21.96 -1.93 -5.12
C LEU A 112 -22.87 -3.12 -5.38
N ILE A 113 -23.63 -3.53 -4.36
CA ILE A 113 -24.65 -4.58 -4.49
C ILE A 113 -25.73 -4.18 -5.50
N SER A 114 -26.04 -2.88 -5.61
CA SER A 114 -27.06 -2.35 -6.51
C SER A 114 -26.76 -2.58 -7.99
N ASP A 115 -25.48 -2.76 -8.33
CA ASP A 115 -25.03 -2.89 -9.72
C ASP A 115 -25.14 -4.34 -10.23
N TYR A 116 -25.23 -5.32 -9.32
CA TYR A 116 -25.12 -6.73 -9.65
C TYR A 116 -26.28 -7.60 -9.16
N PHE A 117 -26.99 -7.22 -8.09
CA PHE A 117 -28.14 -8.00 -7.62
C PHE A 117 -29.40 -7.70 -8.44
N GLY A 118 -29.98 -8.77 -8.99
CA GLY A 118 -31.25 -8.77 -9.72
C GLY A 118 -32.11 -9.96 -9.30
N ASP A 119 -32.80 -10.59 -10.25
CA ASP A 119 -33.70 -11.74 -9.97
C ASP A 119 -32.94 -13.07 -9.73
N GLU A 120 -31.69 -13.18 -10.17
CA GLU A 120 -30.87 -14.38 -10.05
C GLU A 120 -30.08 -14.39 -8.72
N PRO A 121 -29.93 -15.56 -8.07
CA PRO A 121 -29.16 -15.66 -6.83
C PRO A 121 -27.66 -15.58 -7.08
N VAL A 122 -26.95 -15.08 -6.08
CA VAL A 122 -25.48 -15.00 -6.03
C VAL A 122 -24.94 -16.05 -5.07
N GLU A 123 -23.90 -16.78 -5.46
CA GLU A 123 -23.23 -17.71 -4.54
C GLU A 123 -22.21 -16.95 -3.69
N TYR A 124 -22.25 -17.13 -2.38
CA TYR A 124 -21.25 -16.63 -1.43
C TYR A 124 -20.55 -17.82 -0.76
N LEU A 125 -19.25 -17.92 -0.96
CA LEU A 125 -18.39 -18.96 -0.39
C LEU A 125 -17.58 -18.36 0.75
N TYR A 126 -17.65 -18.95 1.93
CA TYR A 126 -16.84 -18.61 3.10
C TYR A 126 -16.08 -19.85 3.55
N ASP A 127 -14.82 -19.65 3.95
CA ASP A 127 -13.86 -20.69 4.31
C ASP A 127 -13.57 -21.65 3.15
N PHE A 128 -12.40 -21.50 2.51
CA PHE A 128 -12.02 -22.35 1.38
C PHE A 128 -11.62 -23.77 1.80
N GLY A 129 -11.34 -23.99 3.09
CA GLY A 129 -11.15 -25.33 3.67
C GLY A 129 -12.48 -26.05 3.85
N ASP A 130 -13.37 -25.49 4.66
CA ASP A 130 -14.66 -26.12 5.00
C ASP A 130 -15.74 -25.93 3.91
N SER A 131 -15.52 -24.99 2.99
CA SER A 131 -16.34 -24.73 1.80
C SER A 131 -17.80 -24.39 2.10
N TRP A 132 -18.05 -23.45 3.01
CA TRP A 132 -19.41 -23.01 3.34
C TRP A 132 -20.04 -22.18 2.21
N ARG A 133 -20.90 -22.84 1.42
CA ARG A 133 -21.62 -22.20 0.30
C ARG A 133 -22.97 -21.65 0.73
N HIS A 134 -23.24 -20.41 0.36
CA HIS A 134 -24.52 -19.75 0.58
C HIS A 134 -25.12 -19.32 -0.74
N GLU A 135 -26.44 -19.32 -0.79
CA GLU A 135 -27.21 -18.67 -1.84
C GLU A 135 -27.79 -17.36 -1.31
N VAL A 136 -27.37 -16.24 -1.90
CA VAL A 136 -27.80 -14.89 -1.55
C VAL A 136 -28.79 -14.40 -2.61
N THR A 137 -30.05 -14.27 -2.22
CA THR A 137 -31.15 -13.91 -3.12
C THR A 137 -31.74 -12.56 -2.73
N LEU A 138 -31.85 -11.63 -3.69
CA LEU A 138 -32.55 -10.37 -3.48
C LEU A 138 -34.06 -10.62 -3.52
N GLU A 139 -34.74 -10.51 -2.37
CA GLU A 139 -36.20 -10.72 -2.30
C GLU A 139 -36.99 -9.45 -2.60
N ALA A 140 -36.47 -8.28 -2.17
CA ALA A 140 -37.16 -7.02 -2.32
C ALA A 140 -36.20 -5.82 -2.21
N VAL A 141 -36.58 -4.74 -2.91
CA VAL A 141 -36.02 -3.41 -2.74
C VAL A 141 -37.13 -2.55 -2.10
N LEU A 142 -36.90 -2.10 -0.87
CA LEU A 142 -37.90 -1.47 -0.01
C LEU A 142 -37.54 -0.02 0.29
N PRO A 143 -38.51 0.88 0.52
CA PRO A 143 -38.20 2.22 1.00
C PRO A 143 -37.59 2.16 2.41
N ARG A 144 -36.57 2.99 2.69
CA ARG A 144 -36.01 3.12 4.03
C ARG A 144 -37.02 3.66 5.03
N HIS A 145 -37.11 3.00 6.18
CA HIS A 145 -37.88 3.49 7.31
C HIS A 145 -37.00 4.40 8.18
N ARG A 146 -37.41 5.66 8.39
CA ARG A 146 -36.64 6.67 9.14
C ARG A 146 -36.32 6.29 10.59
N GLU A 147 -37.15 5.45 11.20
CA GLU A 147 -37.02 5.03 12.60
C GLU A 147 -36.30 3.68 12.76
N ALA A 148 -35.93 3.03 11.65
CA ALA A 148 -35.21 1.77 11.67
C ALA A 148 -33.70 1.99 11.47
N GLU A 149 -32.90 1.28 12.26
CA GLU A 149 -31.47 1.14 12.05
C GLU A 149 -31.19 -0.01 11.06
N TYR A 150 -30.16 0.18 10.25
CA TYR A 150 -29.69 -0.77 9.24
C TYR A 150 -28.17 -0.89 9.36
N PRO A 151 -27.59 -2.06 9.12
CA PRO A 151 -28.24 -3.30 8.69
C PRO A 151 -29.06 -3.94 9.83
N ARG A 152 -30.03 -4.79 9.48
CA ARG A 152 -30.84 -5.52 10.47
C ARG A 152 -31.23 -6.91 10.00
N CYS A 153 -31.27 -7.86 10.92
CA CYS A 153 -31.81 -9.19 10.70
C CYS A 153 -33.29 -9.18 11.08
N ILE A 154 -34.17 -9.58 10.16
CA ILE A 154 -35.62 -9.52 10.38
C ILE A 154 -36.25 -10.91 10.54
N ALA A 155 -35.56 -11.96 10.10
CA ALA A 155 -35.99 -13.34 10.26
C ALA A 155 -34.82 -14.30 10.02
N GLY A 156 -34.98 -15.54 10.46
CA GLY A 156 -34.07 -16.64 10.17
C GLY A 156 -34.56 -17.92 10.84
N ALA A 157 -33.88 -19.02 10.55
CA ALA A 157 -34.12 -20.27 11.26
C ALA A 157 -32.80 -21.02 11.45
N ARG A 158 -32.76 -21.80 12.55
CA ARG A 158 -31.66 -22.69 12.97
C ARG A 158 -30.36 -21.95 13.32
N ALA A 159 -29.60 -22.56 14.21
CA ALA A 159 -28.26 -22.10 14.53
C ALA A 159 -27.33 -22.33 13.33
N CYS A 160 -26.41 -21.41 13.08
CA CYS A 160 -25.39 -21.60 12.06
C CYS A 160 -24.38 -22.67 12.53
N PRO A 161 -23.74 -23.43 11.63
CA PRO A 161 -22.63 -24.29 12.01
C PRO A 161 -21.55 -23.50 12.78
N PRO A 162 -20.98 -24.06 13.87
CA PRO A 162 -19.83 -23.47 14.52
C PRO A 162 -18.65 -23.29 13.54
N GLU A 163 -17.82 -22.28 13.77
CA GLU A 163 -16.53 -22.13 13.06
C GLU A 163 -15.68 -23.40 13.20
N ASP A 164 -14.91 -23.73 12.16
CA ASP A 164 -13.96 -24.85 12.13
C ASP A 164 -14.57 -26.24 12.46
N CYS A 165 -15.88 -26.45 12.26
CA CYS A 165 -16.51 -27.74 12.53
C CYS A 165 -16.27 -28.79 11.42
N GLY A 166 -15.49 -28.50 10.38
CA GLY A 166 -15.09 -29.46 9.34
C GLY A 166 -16.10 -29.55 8.18
N GLY A 167 -16.68 -28.41 7.80
CA GLY A 167 -17.62 -28.30 6.69
C GLY A 167 -18.93 -29.05 6.91
N VAL A 168 -19.69 -29.25 5.83
CA VAL A 168 -21.04 -29.85 5.89
C VAL A 168 -21.05 -31.24 6.54
N SER A 169 -20.05 -32.09 6.24
CA SER A 169 -19.94 -33.41 6.84
C SER A 169 -19.59 -33.35 8.33
N GLY A 170 -18.64 -32.49 8.71
CA GLY A 170 -18.24 -32.32 10.09
C GLY A 170 -19.38 -31.74 10.94
N TYR A 171 -20.17 -30.82 10.41
CA TYR A 171 -21.38 -30.34 11.08
C TYR A 171 -22.45 -31.43 11.26
N ALA A 172 -22.64 -32.32 10.27
CA ALA A 172 -23.57 -33.43 10.42
C ALA A 172 -23.12 -34.42 11.52
N ASP A 173 -21.82 -34.70 11.60
CA ASP A 173 -21.23 -35.52 12.67
C ASP A 173 -21.34 -34.83 14.03
N PHE A 174 -21.05 -33.53 14.10
CA PHE A 174 -21.25 -32.70 15.28
C PHE A 174 -22.70 -32.79 15.80
N LEU A 175 -23.70 -32.59 14.93
CA LEU A 175 -25.11 -32.70 15.29
C LEU A 175 -25.48 -34.11 15.78
N ARG A 176 -24.92 -35.15 15.18
CA ARG A 176 -25.13 -36.54 15.60
C ARG A 176 -24.57 -36.79 17.00
N ILE A 177 -23.36 -36.29 17.28
CA ILE A 177 -22.67 -36.47 18.57
C ILE A 177 -23.41 -35.72 19.69
N ILE A 178 -23.76 -34.45 19.49
CA ILE A 178 -24.46 -33.67 20.52
C ILE A 178 -25.91 -34.14 20.76
N ALA A 179 -26.50 -34.90 19.83
CA ALA A 179 -27.84 -35.44 19.99
C ALA A 179 -27.87 -36.75 20.80
N ASP A 180 -26.73 -37.43 20.96
CA ASP A 180 -26.60 -38.69 21.70
C ASP A 180 -25.73 -38.51 22.96
N PRO A 181 -26.34 -38.31 24.15
CA PRO A 181 -25.59 -38.22 25.41
C PRO A 181 -24.81 -39.48 25.80
N ALA A 182 -24.96 -40.59 25.08
CA ALA A 182 -24.19 -41.81 25.29
C ALA A 182 -22.99 -41.95 24.34
N ASP A 183 -22.83 -41.06 23.36
CA ASP A 183 -21.66 -41.01 22.48
C ASP A 183 -20.41 -40.63 23.31
N GLU A 184 -19.29 -41.31 23.08
CA GLU A 184 -18.06 -41.10 23.85
C GLU A 184 -17.49 -39.68 23.67
N GLU A 185 -17.80 -39.03 22.54
CA GLU A 185 -17.34 -37.69 22.18
C GLU A 185 -18.35 -36.58 22.59
N HIS A 186 -19.49 -36.93 23.20
CA HIS A 186 -20.58 -35.98 23.50
C HIS A 186 -20.15 -34.80 24.37
N ASP A 187 -19.57 -35.09 25.53
CA ASP A 187 -19.18 -34.06 26.52
C ASP A 187 -18.03 -33.18 25.99
N GLU A 188 -17.07 -33.78 25.28
CA GLU A 188 -15.94 -33.06 24.67
C GLU A 188 -16.43 -32.11 23.56
N THR A 189 -17.33 -32.61 22.71
CA THR A 189 -17.89 -31.85 21.59
C THR A 189 -18.76 -30.69 22.09
N LEU A 190 -19.57 -30.89 23.14
CA LEU A 190 -20.32 -29.79 23.77
C LEU A 190 -19.39 -28.78 24.43
N HIS A 191 -18.32 -29.22 25.09
CA HIS A 191 -17.35 -28.31 25.69
C HIS A 191 -16.66 -27.43 24.64
N TRP A 192 -16.30 -28.00 23.49
CA TRP A 192 -15.65 -27.29 22.39
C TRP A 192 -16.49 -26.10 21.88
N VAL A 193 -17.82 -26.25 21.77
CA VAL A 193 -18.73 -25.17 21.35
C VAL A 193 -19.19 -24.24 22.49
N GLY A 194 -18.54 -24.28 23.65
CA GLY A 194 -18.86 -23.40 24.78
C GLY A 194 -19.93 -23.96 25.74
N GLY A 195 -20.22 -25.25 25.68
CA GLY A 195 -20.97 -26.01 26.68
C GLY A 195 -22.43 -26.33 26.32
N THR A 196 -23.07 -25.54 25.44
CA THR A 196 -24.44 -25.81 24.98
C THR A 196 -24.65 -25.36 23.54
N PHE A 197 -25.34 -26.18 22.74
CA PHE A 197 -25.71 -25.82 21.37
C PHE A 197 -27.12 -26.33 21.06
N ASN A 198 -28.01 -25.44 20.59
CA ASN A 198 -29.34 -25.84 20.12
C ASN A 198 -29.43 -25.60 18.60
N PRO A 199 -29.42 -26.64 17.77
CA PRO A 199 -29.42 -26.49 16.31
C PRO A 199 -30.67 -25.81 15.76
N GLU A 200 -31.80 -25.84 16.48
CA GLU A 200 -33.05 -25.26 16.03
C GLU A 200 -33.25 -23.80 16.47
N TYR A 201 -32.39 -23.30 17.36
CA TYR A 201 -32.54 -21.97 17.93
C TYR A 201 -31.93 -20.87 17.05
N PHE A 202 -32.72 -19.84 16.75
CA PHE A 202 -32.25 -18.60 16.18
C PHE A 202 -33.14 -17.44 16.65
N ASP A 203 -32.52 -16.33 17.05
CA ASP A 203 -33.22 -15.09 17.41
C ASP A 203 -32.68 -13.92 16.57
N PRO A 204 -33.48 -13.39 15.62
CA PRO A 204 -33.06 -12.25 14.79
C PRO A 204 -32.71 -11.01 15.61
N SER A 205 -33.30 -10.83 16.81
CA SER A 205 -33.06 -9.66 17.66
C SER A 205 -31.73 -9.72 18.42
N ALA A 206 -31.10 -10.89 18.48
CA ALA A 206 -29.79 -11.08 19.08
C ALA A 206 -28.63 -10.82 18.10
N VAL A 207 -28.92 -10.59 16.81
CA VAL A 207 -27.89 -10.30 15.81
C VAL A 207 -27.36 -8.88 16.01
N HIS A 208 -26.06 -8.79 16.31
CA HIS A 208 -25.31 -7.53 16.34
C HIS A 208 -24.56 -7.38 15.02
N PHE A 209 -24.72 -6.23 14.37
CA PHE A 209 -23.98 -5.93 13.16
C PHE A 209 -22.79 -5.03 13.48
N ASP A 210 -21.60 -5.49 13.12
CA ASP A 210 -20.37 -4.74 13.33
C ASP A 210 -20.23 -3.64 12.28
N ASP A 211 -19.42 -2.64 12.60
CA ASP A 211 -19.01 -1.63 11.63
C ASP A 211 -18.08 -2.30 10.60
N SER A 212 -18.56 -2.44 9.36
CA SER A 212 -17.82 -3.05 8.25
C SER A 212 -16.47 -2.38 7.99
N GLN A 213 -16.32 -1.10 8.35
CA GLN A 213 -15.07 -0.35 8.19
C GLN A 213 -14.07 -0.69 9.29
N LEU A 214 -14.54 -0.96 10.51
CA LEU A 214 -13.66 -1.44 11.58
C LEU A 214 -13.20 -2.87 11.29
N ARG A 215 -14.08 -3.74 10.79
CA ARG A 215 -13.66 -5.08 10.34
C ARG A 215 -12.67 -5.03 9.18
N TRP A 216 -12.85 -4.10 8.25
CA TRP A 216 -11.91 -3.90 7.14
C TRP A 216 -10.50 -3.54 7.63
N ARG A 217 -10.40 -2.68 8.66
CA ARG A 217 -9.10 -2.33 9.27
C ARG A 217 -8.41 -3.55 9.88
N VAL A 218 -9.16 -4.40 10.58
CA VAL A 218 -8.59 -5.65 11.11
C VAL A 218 -8.12 -6.57 9.99
N ALA A 219 -8.97 -6.81 8.98
CA ALA A 219 -8.69 -7.74 7.90
C ALA A 219 -7.54 -7.32 6.96
N TYR A 220 -7.37 -6.01 6.71
CA TYR A 220 -6.44 -5.51 5.69
C TYR A 220 -5.29 -4.64 6.23
N LEU A 221 -5.36 -4.20 7.49
CA LEU A 221 -4.32 -3.36 8.11
C LEU A 221 -3.70 -3.95 9.38
N ASP A 222 -4.11 -5.16 9.81
CA ASP A 222 -3.58 -5.86 11.00
C ASP A 222 -3.63 -4.99 12.28
N ASP A 223 -4.78 -4.33 12.47
CA ASP A 223 -5.00 -3.29 13.48
C ASP A 223 -5.43 -3.90 14.84
N GLU A 224 -4.45 -4.28 15.68
CA GLU A 224 -4.68 -4.92 16.99
C GLU A 224 -5.57 -4.10 17.94
N GLU A 225 -5.42 -2.77 17.97
CA GLU A 225 -6.24 -1.89 18.83
C GLU A 225 -7.73 -1.91 18.39
N THR A 226 -7.97 -1.92 17.08
CA THR A 226 -9.33 -2.03 16.53
C THR A 226 -9.90 -3.42 16.76
N PHE A 227 -9.07 -4.46 16.69
CA PHE A 227 -9.46 -5.82 17.04
C PHE A 227 -9.90 -5.91 18.50
N GLU A 228 -9.10 -5.43 19.46
CA GLU A 228 -9.48 -5.40 20.88
C GLU A 228 -10.76 -4.58 21.13
N PHE A 229 -10.91 -3.44 20.45
CA PHE A 229 -12.12 -2.62 20.53
C PHE A 229 -13.35 -3.37 20.03
N LEU A 230 -13.28 -4.01 18.86
CA LEU A 230 -14.38 -4.79 18.30
C LEU A 230 -14.76 -5.97 19.21
N MET A 231 -13.77 -6.70 19.73
CA MET A 231 -14.02 -7.80 20.66
C MET A 231 -14.72 -7.31 21.93
N SER A 232 -14.33 -6.15 22.48
CA SER A 232 -15.01 -5.55 23.63
C SER A 232 -16.47 -5.16 23.35
N GLN A 233 -16.79 -4.71 22.13
CA GLN A 233 -18.17 -4.39 21.74
C GLN A 233 -19.04 -5.65 21.64
N ARG A 234 -18.48 -6.74 21.09
CA ARG A 234 -19.18 -8.03 21.01
C ARG A 234 -19.45 -8.63 22.39
N GLU A 235 -18.48 -8.56 23.30
CA GLU A 235 -18.67 -8.98 24.70
C GLU A 235 -19.78 -8.15 25.39
N ALA A 236 -19.75 -6.81 25.23
CA ALA A 236 -20.77 -5.93 25.79
C ALA A 236 -22.17 -6.16 25.18
N ALA A 237 -22.25 -6.57 23.91
CA ALA A 237 -23.51 -6.92 23.24
C ALA A 237 -24.06 -8.26 23.75
N ALA A 238 -23.19 -9.26 23.99
CA ALA A 238 -23.57 -10.57 24.54
C ALA A 238 -24.14 -10.48 25.97
N GLU A 239 -23.77 -9.45 26.75
CA GLU A 239 -24.24 -9.25 28.12
C GLU A 239 -25.57 -8.45 28.25
N ARG A 240 -26.10 -7.87 27.17
CA ARG A 240 -27.36 -7.08 27.22
C ARG A 240 -28.61 -7.98 27.07
N PRO A 241 -29.56 -7.98 28.03
CA PRO A 241 -30.83 -8.67 27.84
C PRO A 241 -31.73 -7.94 26.82
N PRO A 242 -32.54 -8.66 26.01
CA PRO A 242 -33.37 -8.03 24.98
C PRO A 242 -34.46 -7.15 25.60
N GLU A 243 -34.46 -5.85 25.28
CA GLU A 243 -35.56 -4.94 25.61
C GLU A 243 -36.77 -5.24 24.71
N ILE A 244 -37.74 -6.00 25.24
CA ILE A 244 -39.04 -6.14 24.62
C ILE A 244 -39.84 -4.85 24.82
N LYS A 245 -39.97 -4.02 23.78
CA LYS A 245 -41.01 -2.99 23.71
C LYS A 245 -42.22 -3.53 22.97
N VAL A 246 -43.22 -3.96 23.74
CA VAL A 246 -44.58 -4.15 23.26
C VAL A 246 -45.28 -2.80 23.35
N ASP A 247 -45.84 -2.30 22.25
CA ASP A 247 -47.00 -1.41 22.33
C ASP A 247 -48.01 -1.74 21.22
N LEU A 248 -49.21 -2.09 21.66
CA LEU A 248 -50.43 -2.34 20.92
C LEU A 248 -51.37 -1.14 21.12
N VAL A 249 -52.28 -0.93 20.15
CA VAL A 249 -53.43 0.02 20.12
C VAL A 249 -53.06 1.41 19.56
N GLY A 250 -53.70 2.03 18.56
CA GLY A 250 -54.90 1.77 17.77
C GLY A 250 -55.44 3.08 17.16
N TYR A 251 -56.22 2.97 16.06
CA TYR A 251 -57.21 3.93 15.51
C TYR A 251 -56.83 5.07 14.51
N MET A 252 -57.30 4.85 13.27
CA MET A 252 -58.08 5.71 12.35
C MET A 252 -57.53 7.04 11.79
N GLY A 253 -57.55 7.15 10.45
CA GLY A 253 -57.97 8.38 9.74
C GLY A 253 -57.23 8.73 8.43
N PHE A 254 -57.77 8.32 7.28
CA PHE A 254 -57.55 8.97 5.96
C PHE A 254 -58.15 10.40 5.95
N PRO A 255 -57.71 11.38 5.11
CA PRO A 255 -57.79 11.28 3.64
C PRO A 255 -56.74 12.03 2.77
N HIS A 256 -56.61 11.58 1.51
CA HIS A 256 -56.12 12.36 0.37
C HIS A 256 -57.12 13.47 -0.01
N PRO A 257 -56.68 14.59 -0.63
CA PRO A 257 -57.01 14.76 -2.06
C PRO A 257 -56.04 15.63 -2.91
N GLY A 258 -56.07 15.36 -4.22
CA GLY A 258 -55.84 16.32 -5.32
C GLY A 258 -54.38 16.57 -5.70
N GLY A 259 -53.85 16.20 -6.87
CA GLY A 259 -54.47 16.05 -8.18
C GLY A 259 -54.22 17.31 -9.02
N THR A 260 -53.19 17.29 -9.86
CA THR A 260 -53.21 17.89 -11.22
C THR A 260 -51.98 17.45 -12.02
N ASP A 261 -52.27 16.72 -13.09
CA ASP A 261 -51.61 16.65 -14.40
C ASP A 261 -50.10 16.43 -14.50
N MET A 262 -49.82 15.13 -14.58
CA MET A 262 -48.82 14.51 -15.45
C MET A 262 -49.24 14.75 -16.92
N GLU A 263 -48.26 15.03 -17.79
CA GLU A 263 -48.38 15.36 -19.23
C GLU A 263 -48.50 16.86 -19.59
N ASP A 264 -47.39 17.61 -19.48
CA ASP A 264 -47.02 18.60 -20.50
C ASP A 264 -45.63 19.22 -20.29
N VAL A 265 -44.54 18.42 -20.32
CA VAL A 265 -43.22 18.86 -20.86
C VAL A 265 -42.37 17.62 -21.21
N PHE A 266 -42.80 16.76 -22.14
CA PHE A 266 -41.91 15.75 -22.73
C PHE A 266 -42.04 15.74 -24.25
N ARG A 267 -41.67 16.87 -24.85
CA ARG A 267 -41.15 16.88 -26.23
C ARG A 267 -40.04 17.90 -26.32
N TYR A 268 -38.80 17.44 -26.27
CA TYR A 268 -37.85 17.69 -27.35
C TYR A 268 -36.72 16.65 -27.26
N SER A 269 -36.82 15.67 -28.16
CA SER A 269 -35.76 14.88 -28.78
C SER A 269 -34.33 15.42 -28.58
N SER A 270 -33.47 14.59 -27.99
CA SER A 270 -32.00 14.64 -28.14
C SER A 270 -31.57 13.23 -28.55
N ARG A 271 -31.25 12.87 -29.80
CA ARG A 271 -30.17 13.38 -30.67
C ARG A 271 -30.29 14.86 -31.00
N PRO A 272 -29.25 15.67 -30.71
CA PRO A 272 -28.12 15.84 -31.65
C PRO A 272 -26.78 16.18 -30.92
N ALA A 273 -25.60 16.32 -31.51
CA ALA A 273 -25.09 16.26 -32.87
C ALA A 273 -23.71 15.59 -32.81
N GLU A 274 -23.26 15.00 -33.92
CA GLU A 274 -21.82 14.79 -34.15
C GLU A 274 -21.05 16.04 -33.69
N PRO A 275 -19.87 15.90 -33.06
CA PRO A 275 -18.98 17.04 -32.99
C PRO A 275 -18.87 17.56 -34.41
N ALA A 276 -19.14 18.86 -34.60
CA ALA A 276 -18.63 19.51 -35.78
C ALA A 276 -17.19 19.04 -35.85
N LYS A 277 -16.84 18.40 -36.97
CA LYS A 277 -15.48 18.42 -37.45
C LYS A 277 -15.10 19.90 -37.41
N THR A 278 -14.60 20.38 -36.28
CA THR A 278 -13.47 21.27 -36.32
C THR A 278 -12.54 20.47 -37.18
N LYS A 279 -12.51 20.85 -38.47
CA LYS A 279 -11.27 20.78 -39.20
C LYS A 279 -10.27 21.18 -38.13
N ARG A 280 -9.37 20.25 -37.80
CA ARG A 280 -7.99 20.62 -37.57
C ARG A 280 -7.73 21.67 -38.63
N THR A 281 -7.95 22.94 -38.31
CA THR A 281 -7.07 23.98 -38.76
C THR A 281 -5.80 23.50 -38.10
N ARG A 282 -5.08 22.67 -38.87
CA ARG A 282 -3.64 22.60 -38.83
C ARG A 282 -3.26 24.06 -38.92
N ASP A 283 -3.23 24.73 -37.78
CA ASP A 283 -2.45 25.93 -37.73
C ASP A 283 -1.05 25.44 -38.07
N ARG A 284 -0.54 26.00 -39.15
CA ARG A 284 0.70 25.56 -39.77
C ARG A 284 1.82 26.08 -38.88
N SER A 285 2.08 25.41 -37.77
CA SER A 285 3.24 25.72 -36.93
C SER A 285 3.88 24.43 -36.43
N SER A 286 4.96 24.07 -37.15
CA SER A 286 5.99 23.09 -36.84
C SER A 286 5.61 21.60 -36.96
N PRO A 287 6.44 20.78 -37.64
CA PRO A 287 6.23 19.34 -37.67
C PRO A 287 6.38 18.79 -36.24
N SER A 288 5.29 18.25 -35.67
CA SER A 288 5.33 17.67 -34.33
C SER A 288 6.44 16.63 -34.28
N HIS A 289 7.38 16.79 -33.36
CA HIS A 289 8.47 15.85 -33.17
C HIS A 289 7.92 14.41 -33.11
N LYS A 290 8.49 13.50 -33.91
CA LYS A 290 8.03 12.11 -33.97
C LYS A 290 8.67 11.32 -32.83
N TRP A 291 7.95 11.24 -31.72
CA TRP A 291 8.34 10.47 -30.54
C TRP A 291 8.36 8.97 -30.81
N GLN A 292 9.48 8.31 -30.52
CA GLN A 292 9.64 6.86 -30.63
C GLN A 292 8.91 6.14 -29.50
N PHE A 293 8.94 6.69 -28.28
CA PHE A 293 8.27 6.09 -27.13
C PHE A 293 6.76 5.87 -27.35
N LYS A 294 6.09 6.67 -28.19
CA LYS A 294 4.64 6.51 -28.47
C LYS A 294 4.27 5.12 -28.99
N ALA A 295 5.15 4.51 -29.80
CA ALA A 295 4.93 3.16 -30.30
C ALA A 295 5.20 2.07 -29.25
N ARG A 296 5.94 2.41 -28.18
CA ARG A 296 6.33 1.52 -27.08
C ARG A 296 5.38 1.60 -25.89
N PHE A 297 4.68 2.72 -25.72
CA PHE A 297 3.66 2.94 -24.69
C PHE A 297 2.30 3.15 -25.37
N ARG A 298 1.86 2.11 -26.09
CA ARG A 298 0.46 1.98 -26.54
C ARG A 298 -0.31 1.20 -25.47
N ARG A 299 -1.64 1.25 -25.49
CA ARG A 299 -2.45 0.39 -24.63
C ARG A 299 -2.07 -1.08 -24.83
N ASP A 300 -2.02 -1.85 -23.75
CA ASP A 300 -1.65 -3.28 -23.73
C ASP A 300 -0.26 -3.57 -24.34
N ALA A 301 0.68 -2.62 -24.22
CA ALA A 301 2.02 -2.78 -24.79
C ALA A 301 2.86 -3.87 -24.10
N TYR A 302 2.55 -4.17 -22.85
CA TYR A 302 3.26 -5.12 -22.01
C TYR A 302 2.23 -6.04 -21.35
N GLY A 303 2.57 -7.31 -21.17
CA GLY A 303 1.77 -8.24 -20.35
C GLY A 303 2.42 -8.44 -18.98
N TRP A 304 1.90 -9.40 -18.21
CA TRP A 304 2.19 -9.56 -16.77
C TRP A 304 3.68 -9.59 -16.37
N LYS A 305 4.56 -10.27 -17.12
CA LYS A 305 6.04 -10.26 -16.89
C LYS A 305 6.76 -9.06 -17.52
N GLY A 306 6.06 -7.96 -17.74
CA GLY A 306 6.49 -6.80 -18.52
C GLY A 306 7.43 -5.83 -17.81
N THR A 307 7.68 -6.01 -16.51
CA THR A 307 8.41 -5.04 -15.67
C THR A 307 9.79 -4.66 -16.22
N ALA A 308 10.62 -5.66 -16.58
CA ALA A 308 11.96 -5.41 -17.10
C ALA A 308 11.96 -4.67 -18.46
N PRO A 309 11.22 -5.13 -19.50
CA PRO A 309 11.15 -4.40 -20.76
C PRO A 309 10.51 -3.01 -20.61
N ALA A 310 9.43 -2.85 -19.83
CA ALA A 310 8.81 -1.55 -19.57
C ALA A 310 9.79 -0.57 -18.90
N SER A 311 10.48 -1.01 -17.85
CA SER A 311 11.52 -0.22 -17.15
C SER A 311 12.66 0.21 -18.08
N LYS A 312 13.04 -0.65 -19.04
CA LYS A 312 14.01 -0.29 -20.08
C LYS A 312 13.44 0.79 -21.01
N ARG A 313 12.21 0.64 -21.49
CA ARG A 313 11.56 1.62 -22.39
C ARG A 313 11.31 2.96 -21.73
N LEU A 314 11.02 2.99 -20.43
CA LEU A 314 10.90 4.24 -19.65
C LEU A 314 12.23 5.01 -19.68
N ARG A 315 13.36 4.33 -19.41
CA ARG A 315 14.70 4.97 -19.49
C ARG A 315 15.03 5.49 -20.89
N GLU A 316 14.65 4.76 -21.93
CA GLU A 316 14.81 5.19 -23.33
C GLU A 316 13.96 6.44 -23.63
N ALA A 317 12.70 6.48 -23.20
CA ALA A 317 11.80 7.62 -23.36
C ALA A 317 12.31 8.87 -22.62
N VAL A 318 12.78 8.69 -21.38
CA VAL A 318 13.40 9.77 -20.59
C VAL A 318 14.63 10.34 -21.33
N SER A 319 15.49 9.48 -21.88
CA SER A 319 16.66 9.91 -22.65
C SER A 319 16.28 10.67 -23.92
N GLU A 320 15.26 10.18 -24.64
CA GLU A 320 14.71 10.82 -25.85
C GLU A 320 14.20 12.24 -25.54
N ILE A 321 13.35 12.38 -24.52
CA ILE A 321 12.77 13.67 -24.12
C ILE A 321 13.87 14.64 -23.64
N LYS A 322 14.80 14.19 -22.80
CA LYS A 322 15.94 15.01 -22.34
C LYS A 322 16.80 15.53 -23.50
N LYS A 323 16.94 14.75 -24.58
CA LYS A 323 17.69 15.19 -25.77
C LYS A 323 16.97 16.31 -26.52
N VAL A 324 15.64 16.25 -26.61
CA VAL A 324 14.82 17.30 -27.23
C VAL A 324 14.79 18.56 -26.36
N ALA A 325 14.69 18.40 -25.03
CA ALA A 325 14.65 19.50 -24.08
C ALA A 325 15.83 20.49 -24.19
N ARG A 326 17.00 20.01 -24.64
CA ARG A 326 18.18 20.87 -24.87
C ARG A 326 18.02 21.87 -26.03
N LYS A 327 17.07 21.65 -26.94
CA LYS A 327 16.87 22.45 -28.15
C LYS A 327 15.50 23.08 -28.21
N ASP A 328 14.48 22.34 -27.77
CA ASP A 328 13.09 22.75 -27.82
C ASP A 328 12.37 22.27 -26.54
N PRO A 329 12.48 23.04 -25.45
CA PRO A 329 11.84 22.70 -24.17
C PRO A 329 10.32 22.57 -24.25
N VAL A 330 9.63 23.36 -25.07
CA VAL A 330 8.17 23.30 -25.21
C VAL A 330 7.75 21.99 -25.88
N THR A 331 8.40 21.63 -27.00
CA THR A 331 8.16 20.32 -27.61
C THR A 331 8.52 19.17 -26.67
N ALA A 332 9.60 19.29 -25.90
CA ALA A 332 9.96 18.27 -24.92
C ALA A 332 8.90 18.09 -23.83
N ALA A 333 8.32 19.18 -23.33
CA ALA A 333 7.21 19.15 -22.37
C ALA A 333 5.93 18.55 -22.97
N ASP A 334 5.59 18.81 -24.24
CA ASP A 334 4.55 18.05 -24.97
C ASP A 334 4.87 16.55 -24.96
N GLY A 335 6.15 16.18 -25.09
CA GLY A 335 6.63 14.80 -24.96
C GLY A 335 6.41 14.22 -23.57
N VAL A 336 6.67 15.00 -22.51
CA VAL A 336 6.41 14.60 -21.11
C VAL A 336 4.93 14.32 -20.88
N VAL A 337 4.05 15.26 -21.21
CA VAL A 337 2.59 15.11 -21.08
C VAL A 337 2.12 13.88 -21.85
N SER A 338 2.60 13.71 -23.09
CA SER A 338 2.24 12.58 -23.92
C SER A 338 2.74 11.23 -23.38
N LEU A 339 3.89 11.19 -22.70
CA LEU A 339 4.35 9.97 -22.04
C LEU A 339 3.48 9.66 -20.81
N PHE A 340 3.18 10.66 -19.97
CA PHE A 340 2.40 10.50 -18.74
C PHE A 340 0.98 10.00 -19.01
N GLU A 341 0.29 10.55 -20.02
CA GLU A 341 -1.01 10.06 -20.53
C GLU A 341 -1.00 8.56 -20.93
N ARG A 342 0.18 8.01 -21.22
CA ARG A 342 0.34 6.64 -21.74
C ARG A 342 0.92 5.68 -20.71
N LEU A 343 1.23 6.13 -19.50
CA LEU A 343 1.80 5.26 -18.47
C LEU A 343 0.78 4.20 -18.07
N TRP A 344 -0.34 4.60 -17.49
CA TRP A 344 -1.32 3.64 -17.00
C TRP A 344 -1.85 2.69 -18.09
N PRO A 345 -2.39 3.16 -19.24
CA PRO A 345 -2.92 2.24 -20.26
C PRO A 345 -1.88 1.28 -20.84
N ALA A 346 -0.60 1.65 -20.83
CA ALA A 346 0.45 0.75 -21.32
C ALA A 346 0.89 -0.27 -20.27
N LEU A 347 0.78 0.04 -18.99
CA LEU A 347 1.38 -0.68 -17.88
C LEU A 347 0.36 -1.43 -17.00
N GLU A 348 -0.94 -1.19 -17.17
CA GLU A 348 -2.04 -1.76 -16.35
C GLU A 348 -2.01 -3.29 -16.25
N GLU A 349 -1.53 -3.97 -17.30
CA GLU A 349 -1.43 -5.43 -17.38
C GLU A 349 -0.15 -6.01 -16.75
N ILE A 350 0.75 -5.19 -16.18
CA ILE A 350 2.01 -5.65 -15.57
C ILE A 350 1.81 -5.91 -14.08
N ASP A 351 2.35 -7.03 -13.59
CA ASP A 351 2.44 -7.27 -12.15
C ASP A 351 3.38 -6.26 -11.47
N SER A 352 2.77 -5.37 -10.66
CA SER A 352 3.46 -4.34 -9.89
C SER A 352 3.79 -4.75 -8.45
N SER A 353 3.45 -5.97 -8.01
CA SER A 353 3.62 -6.45 -6.62
C SER A 353 5.04 -6.31 -6.10
N SER A 354 6.04 -6.52 -6.97
CA SER A 354 7.46 -6.37 -6.62
C SER A 354 7.91 -4.93 -6.33
N GLY A 355 7.07 -3.92 -6.57
CA GLY A 355 7.40 -2.49 -6.44
C GLY A 355 8.42 -1.97 -7.46
N ALA A 356 9.10 -2.85 -8.21
CA ALA A 356 10.14 -2.50 -9.15
C ALA A 356 9.63 -1.63 -10.31
N LEU A 357 8.38 -1.86 -10.75
CA LEU A 357 7.73 -1.03 -11.77
C LEU A 357 7.46 0.38 -11.24
N GLY A 358 6.86 0.51 -10.06
CA GLY A 358 6.59 1.80 -9.41
C GLY A 358 7.87 2.61 -9.21
N ILE A 359 8.97 1.98 -8.76
CA ILE A 359 10.29 2.64 -8.66
C ILE A 359 10.77 3.16 -10.02
N ALA A 360 10.58 2.40 -11.10
CA ALA A 360 11.00 2.81 -12.44
C ALA A 360 10.16 3.98 -12.97
N VAL A 361 8.85 3.97 -12.73
CA VAL A 361 7.91 5.04 -13.10
C VAL A 361 8.23 6.32 -12.31
N ASN A 362 8.36 6.23 -10.99
CA ASN A 362 8.73 7.37 -10.14
C ASN A 362 10.04 8.02 -10.59
N LYS A 363 11.08 7.22 -10.85
CA LYS A 363 12.36 7.73 -11.41
C LYS A 363 12.21 8.43 -12.76
N ALA A 364 11.27 7.97 -13.59
CA ALA A 364 11.00 8.61 -14.88
C ALA A 364 10.26 9.94 -14.69
N ILE A 365 9.25 9.98 -13.81
CA ILE A 365 8.51 11.20 -13.49
C ILE A 365 9.45 12.24 -12.87
N ASP A 366 10.23 11.88 -11.84
CA ASP A 366 11.22 12.78 -11.19
C ASP A 366 12.19 13.39 -12.20
N ALA A 367 12.61 12.60 -13.19
CA ALA A 367 13.55 13.05 -14.21
C ALA A 367 12.94 13.97 -15.28
N LEU A 368 11.60 13.97 -15.44
CA LEU A 368 10.89 14.65 -16.53
C LEU A 368 10.02 15.81 -16.05
N LEU A 369 9.52 15.77 -14.83
CA LEU A 369 8.63 16.78 -14.26
C LEU A 369 9.24 18.19 -14.27
N PRO A 370 10.55 18.40 -13.95
CA PRO A 370 11.18 19.71 -14.09
C PRO A 370 11.17 20.25 -15.53
N ILE A 371 11.30 19.38 -16.54
CA ILE A 371 11.25 19.80 -17.96
C ILE A 371 9.88 20.36 -18.31
N LEU A 372 8.81 19.75 -17.78
CA LEU A 372 7.45 20.23 -17.98
C LEU A 372 7.19 21.58 -17.29
N ILE A 373 7.66 21.73 -16.05
CA ILE A 373 7.49 22.96 -15.26
C ILE A 373 8.27 24.11 -15.91
N ASP A 374 9.55 23.90 -16.22
CA ASP A 374 10.47 24.94 -16.70
C ASP A 374 10.24 25.34 -18.18
N ALA A 375 9.50 24.54 -18.95
CA ALA A 375 9.26 24.84 -20.37
C ALA A 375 8.56 26.21 -20.51
N PRO A 376 8.98 27.10 -21.43
CA PRO A 376 8.38 28.44 -21.59
C PRO A 376 7.18 28.41 -22.55
N ALA A 377 6.17 27.58 -22.26
CA ALA A 377 4.95 27.48 -23.07
C ALA A 377 3.94 28.59 -22.73
N ASP A 378 3.20 29.03 -23.74
CA ASP A 378 2.12 30.00 -23.58
C ASP A 378 0.93 29.44 -22.77
N LEU A 379 0.07 30.34 -22.30
CA LEU A 379 -1.08 30.02 -21.46
C LEU A 379 -2.02 28.97 -22.11
N PRO A 380 -2.42 29.07 -23.41
CA PRO A 380 -3.25 28.05 -24.05
C PRO A 380 -2.60 26.67 -24.10
N THR A 381 -1.30 26.61 -24.43
CA THR A 381 -0.55 25.34 -24.47
C THR A 381 -0.47 24.72 -23.08
N ARG A 382 -0.19 25.53 -22.05
CA ARG A 382 -0.14 25.06 -20.66
C ARG A 382 -1.47 24.53 -20.18
N ARG A 383 -2.57 25.24 -20.48
CA ARG A 383 -3.94 24.79 -20.18
C ARG A 383 -4.20 23.41 -20.78
N ARG A 384 -3.89 23.24 -22.07
CA ARG A 384 -4.05 21.96 -22.78
C ARG A 384 -3.26 20.83 -22.09
N TRP A 385 -2.03 21.12 -21.66
CA TRP A 385 -1.21 20.14 -20.93
C TRP A 385 -1.87 19.70 -19.61
N LEU A 386 -2.36 20.66 -18.81
CA LEU A 386 -3.02 20.36 -17.54
C LEU A 386 -4.33 19.59 -17.75
N GLU A 387 -5.13 19.94 -18.76
CA GLU A 387 -6.36 19.20 -19.12
C GLU A 387 -6.03 17.75 -19.49
N CYS A 388 -5.04 17.51 -20.36
CA CYS A 388 -4.61 16.15 -20.72
C CYS A 388 -4.03 15.37 -19.53
N LEU A 389 -3.28 16.02 -18.65
CA LEU A 389 -2.76 15.38 -17.45
C LEU A 389 -3.87 15.04 -16.46
N TYR A 390 -4.94 15.83 -16.41
CA TYR A 390 -6.04 15.59 -15.47
C TYR A 390 -6.85 14.36 -15.90
N GLU A 391 -7.10 14.21 -17.19
CA GLU A 391 -7.66 12.97 -17.75
C GLU A 391 -6.75 11.78 -17.40
N ALA A 392 -5.44 11.91 -17.61
CA ALA A 392 -4.49 10.84 -17.29
C ALA A 392 -4.46 10.47 -15.80
N VAL A 393 -4.60 11.46 -14.90
CA VAL A 393 -4.70 11.24 -13.45
C VAL A 393 -5.99 10.52 -13.10
N CYS A 394 -7.12 10.91 -13.70
CA CYS A 394 -8.41 10.25 -13.44
C CYS A 394 -8.45 8.82 -13.97
N ASP A 395 -7.69 8.53 -15.03
CA ASP A 395 -7.57 7.20 -15.62
C ASP A 395 -6.56 6.30 -14.88
N ASP A 396 -5.72 6.83 -13.98
CA ASP A 396 -4.60 6.10 -13.36
C ASP A 396 -5.03 5.19 -12.21
N GLY A 397 -5.14 3.89 -12.48
CA GLY A 397 -5.64 2.90 -11.51
C GLY A 397 -4.72 2.57 -10.33
N VAL A 398 -3.45 3.01 -10.33
CA VAL A 398 -2.49 2.74 -9.24
C VAL A 398 -1.77 3.99 -8.73
N ASP A 399 -2.24 5.17 -9.13
CA ASP A 399 -1.72 6.47 -8.74
C ASP A 399 -0.21 6.68 -9.02
N PHE A 400 0.29 6.19 -10.15
CA PHE A 400 1.64 6.52 -10.63
C PHE A 400 1.85 8.02 -10.78
N LEU A 401 0.81 8.77 -11.12
CA LEU A 401 0.85 10.21 -11.32
C LEU A 401 0.72 11.02 -10.01
N PHE A 402 0.75 10.38 -8.83
CA PHE A 402 0.78 11.08 -7.55
C PHE A 402 1.85 12.20 -7.46
N PRO A 403 3.11 12.02 -7.93
CA PRO A 403 4.09 13.09 -7.92
C PRO A 403 3.71 14.28 -8.83
N VAL A 404 2.96 14.02 -9.91
CA VAL A 404 2.43 15.06 -10.81
C VAL A 404 1.33 15.85 -10.10
N LYS A 405 0.40 15.16 -9.41
CA LYS A 405 -0.63 15.82 -8.56
C LYS A 405 0.02 16.72 -7.52
N CYS A 406 1.13 16.28 -6.92
CA CYS A 406 1.82 17.03 -5.87
C CYS A 406 2.41 18.36 -6.35
N ARG A 407 2.81 18.46 -7.62
CA ARG A 407 3.45 19.66 -8.20
C ARG A 407 2.53 20.40 -9.18
N TRP A 408 1.23 20.13 -9.15
CA TRP A 408 0.25 20.73 -10.07
C TRP A 408 0.27 22.26 -10.09
N GLY A 409 0.39 22.89 -8.92
CA GLY A 409 0.51 24.35 -8.80
C GLY A 409 1.73 24.89 -9.54
N GLU A 410 2.89 24.22 -9.43
CA GLU A 410 4.11 24.60 -10.15
C GLU A 410 3.97 24.41 -11.66
N ILE A 411 3.29 23.33 -12.11
CA ILE A 411 3.01 23.08 -13.53
C ILE A 411 2.13 24.18 -14.12
N CYS A 412 1.26 24.82 -13.32
CA CYS A 412 0.39 25.88 -13.80
C CYS A 412 1.18 27.08 -14.35
N VAL A 413 2.27 27.49 -13.69
CA VAL A 413 3.13 28.68 -13.99
C VAL A 413 2.40 30.03 -13.96
N TYR A 414 1.20 30.10 -14.53
CA TYR A 414 0.34 31.26 -14.61
C TYR A 414 -0.63 31.30 -13.42
N PRO A 415 -0.72 32.43 -12.69
CA PRO A 415 -1.69 32.61 -11.61
C PRO A 415 -3.14 32.32 -12.05
N GLU A 416 -3.50 32.66 -13.29
CA GLU A 416 -4.83 32.41 -13.84
C GLU A 416 -5.17 30.92 -13.95
N LEU A 417 -4.16 30.05 -14.17
CA LEU A 417 -4.36 28.60 -14.17
C LEU A 417 -4.40 28.05 -12.74
N VAL A 418 -3.61 28.61 -11.82
CA VAL A 418 -3.69 28.26 -10.40
C VAL A 418 -5.09 28.56 -9.86
N ASP A 419 -5.61 29.77 -10.09
CA ASP A 419 -6.94 30.16 -9.65
C ASP A 419 -8.03 29.29 -10.31
N TYR A 420 -7.90 28.99 -11.61
CA TYR A 420 -8.82 28.09 -12.32
C TYR A 420 -8.89 26.69 -11.67
N TRP A 421 -7.73 26.08 -11.36
CA TRP A 421 -7.70 24.75 -10.76
C TRP A 421 -8.16 24.75 -9.30
N ILE A 422 -7.96 25.84 -8.54
CA ILE A 422 -8.57 26.00 -7.21
C ILE A 422 -10.09 26.04 -7.34
N GLU A 423 -10.63 26.89 -8.22
CA GLU A 423 -12.08 27.02 -8.44
C GLU A 423 -12.71 25.70 -8.91
N PHE A 424 -11.98 24.91 -9.70
CA PHE A 424 -12.42 23.62 -10.19
C PHE A 424 -12.41 22.53 -9.11
N THR A 425 -11.33 22.44 -8.31
CA THR A 425 -11.11 21.32 -7.37
C THR A 425 -11.66 21.54 -5.97
N LEU A 426 -11.65 22.77 -5.47
CA LEU A 426 -12.02 23.08 -4.10
C LEU A 426 -13.48 22.69 -3.76
N PRO A 427 -14.50 22.90 -4.62
CA PRO A 427 -15.86 22.48 -4.30
C PRO A 427 -16.01 20.96 -4.11
N GLY A 428 -15.27 20.17 -4.91
CA GLY A 428 -15.26 18.70 -4.80
C GLY A 428 -14.60 18.24 -3.51
N LEU A 429 -13.47 18.84 -3.15
CA LEU A 429 -12.78 18.61 -1.88
C LEU A 429 -13.68 18.95 -0.68
N GLU A 430 -14.29 20.13 -0.66
CA GLU A 430 -15.18 20.54 0.44
C GLU A 430 -16.44 19.66 0.55
N LEU A 431 -16.95 19.15 -0.58
CA LEU A 431 -18.02 18.18 -0.57
C LEU A 431 -17.56 16.86 0.07
N CYS A 432 -16.42 16.32 -0.38
CA CYS A 432 -15.82 15.10 0.16
C CYS A 432 -15.62 15.19 1.69
N GLN A 433 -15.07 16.32 2.17
CA GLN A 433 -14.85 16.57 3.60
C GLN A 433 -16.16 16.71 4.41
N ARG A 434 -17.23 17.26 3.82
CA ARG A 434 -18.54 17.39 4.47
C ARG A 434 -19.29 16.08 4.55
N VAL A 435 -19.26 15.29 3.49
CA VAL A 435 -19.95 13.99 3.42
C VAL A 435 -19.27 13.01 4.38
N GLY A 436 -17.93 12.97 4.39
CA GLY A 436 -17.10 12.39 5.44
C GLY A 436 -17.34 10.91 5.78
N GLY A 437 -16.42 10.04 5.38
CA GLY A 437 -16.38 8.61 5.70
C GLY A 437 -15.00 8.04 5.33
N PRO A 438 -14.51 6.94 5.93
CA PRO A 438 -13.30 6.24 5.48
C PRO A 438 -13.40 5.88 3.99
N GLY A 439 -12.31 6.07 3.23
CA GLY A 439 -12.28 5.77 1.79
C GLY A 439 -12.87 6.82 0.85
N ASN A 440 -13.51 7.88 1.36
CA ASN A 440 -13.91 9.01 0.53
C ASN A 440 -12.66 9.72 -0.03
N PHE A 441 -12.33 9.41 -1.28
CA PHE A 441 -11.20 9.98 -2.00
C PHE A 441 -11.69 10.91 -3.11
N TYR A 442 -11.02 12.04 -3.27
CA TYR A 442 -11.26 12.95 -4.37
C TYR A 442 -9.94 13.15 -5.11
N GLU A 443 -9.88 12.74 -6.38
CA GLU A 443 -8.65 12.85 -7.20
C GLU A 443 -8.08 14.26 -7.24
N GLY A 444 -8.95 15.27 -7.15
CA GLY A 444 -8.56 16.67 -7.12
C GLY A 444 -8.04 17.18 -5.77
N GLU A 445 -8.02 16.38 -4.69
CA GLU A 445 -7.59 16.83 -3.36
C GLU A 445 -6.12 17.29 -3.37
N THR A 446 -5.21 16.43 -3.80
CA THR A 446 -3.78 16.74 -3.89
C THR A 446 -3.51 17.91 -4.85
N ILE A 447 -4.24 17.96 -5.97
CA ILE A 447 -4.16 19.06 -6.95
C ILE A 447 -4.59 20.38 -6.28
N CYS A 448 -5.69 20.37 -5.53
CA CYS A 448 -6.20 21.52 -4.81
C CYS A 448 -5.15 22.05 -3.81
N PHE A 449 -4.56 21.17 -3.01
CA PHE A 449 -3.52 21.55 -2.04
C PHE A 449 -2.28 22.12 -2.72
N SER A 450 -1.83 21.51 -3.82
CA SER A 450 -0.71 22.01 -4.63
C SER A 450 -0.99 23.42 -5.17
N CYS A 451 -2.19 23.67 -5.71
CA CYS A 451 -2.58 24.99 -6.21
C CYS A 451 -2.78 26.01 -5.09
N LEU A 452 -3.36 25.64 -3.94
CA LEU A 452 -3.50 26.54 -2.78
C LEU A 452 -2.14 26.96 -2.22
N LEU A 453 -1.17 26.05 -2.18
CA LEU A 453 0.21 26.32 -1.79
C LEU A 453 0.87 27.31 -2.76
N GLU A 454 0.82 27.02 -4.07
CA GLU A 454 1.48 27.86 -5.08
C GLU A 454 0.79 29.24 -5.23
N GLY A 455 -0.53 29.28 -5.12
CA GLY A 455 -1.33 30.50 -5.10
C GLY A 455 -1.22 31.31 -3.79
N LYS A 456 -0.42 30.84 -2.83
CA LYS A 456 -0.22 31.45 -1.50
C LYS A 456 -1.53 31.67 -0.73
N ARG A 457 -2.51 30.79 -0.93
CA ARG A 457 -3.81 30.79 -0.22
C ARG A 457 -3.69 30.00 1.09
N TYR A 458 -2.69 30.34 1.91
CA TYR A 458 -2.28 29.56 3.07
C TYR A 458 -3.38 29.41 4.13
N ASP A 459 -4.21 30.44 4.34
CA ASP A 459 -5.34 30.37 5.27
C ASP A 459 -6.34 29.30 4.85
N LYS A 460 -6.66 29.25 3.55
CA LYS A 460 -7.57 28.26 3.01
C LYS A 460 -6.95 26.87 3.02
N LEU A 461 -5.67 26.74 2.65
CA LEU A 461 -4.91 25.48 2.74
C LEU A 461 -4.95 24.90 4.17
N ARG A 462 -4.70 25.75 5.17
CA ARG A 462 -4.78 25.36 6.58
C ARG A 462 -6.19 24.91 6.96
N GLU A 463 -7.21 25.66 6.54
CA GLU A 463 -8.61 25.36 6.83
C GLU A 463 -9.04 23.99 6.27
N VAL A 464 -8.66 23.66 5.04
CA VAL A 464 -9.03 22.38 4.43
C VAL A 464 -8.22 21.22 5.00
N ILE A 465 -6.93 21.41 5.30
CA ILE A 465 -6.11 20.37 5.96
C ILE A 465 -6.61 20.11 7.39
N SER A 466 -6.99 21.15 8.15
CA SER A 466 -7.44 20.97 9.54
C SER A 466 -8.80 20.26 9.68
N LYS A 467 -9.56 20.14 8.60
CA LYS A 467 -10.82 19.38 8.54
C LYS A 467 -10.61 17.89 8.28
N ARG A 468 -9.39 17.47 7.93
CA ARG A 468 -9.07 16.06 7.71
C ARG A 468 -9.15 15.30 9.04
N ARG A 469 -9.79 14.13 9.03
CA ARG A 469 -10.04 13.33 10.24
C ARG A 469 -8.79 12.66 10.77
N PHE A 470 -7.87 12.28 9.87
CA PHE A 470 -6.64 11.57 10.21
C PHE A 470 -5.43 12.29 9.60
N PRO A 471 -4.31 12.38 10.35
CA PRO A 471 -3.04 12.79 9.78
C PRO A 471 -2.63 11.86 8.63
N TYR A 472 -2.11 12.43 7.56
CA TYR A 472 -1.52 11.68 6.45
C TYR A 472 -0.47 12.57 5.80
N TRP A 473 0.79 12.23 6.04
CA TRP A 473 1.90 13.10 5.72
C TRP A 473 1.99 13.53 4.24
N PRO A 474 1.73 12.67 3.23
CA PRO A 474 1.80 13.09 1.83
C PRO A 474 0.93 14.30 1.48
N LEU A 475 -0.18 14.48 2.20
CA LEU A 475 -1.08 15.63 2.12
C LEU A 475 -0.80 16.70 3.18
N ASP A 476 -0.48 16.31 4.42
CA ASP A 476 -0.17 17.28 5.48
C ASP A 476 1.11 18.08 5.20
N ARG A 477 2.04 17.50 4.43
CA ARG A 477 3.24 18.15 3.90
C ARG A 477 2.97 19.50 3.26
N PHE A 478 1.83 19.70 2.59
CA PHE A 478 1.52 21.00 1.97
C PHE A 478 1.43 22.13 2.99
N TRP A 479 0.91 21.86 4.19
CA TRP A 479 0.91 22.84 5.27
C TRP A 479 2.31 23.07 5.85
N ALA A 480 3.11 22.00 6.02
CA ALA A 480 4.50 22.11 6.44
C ALA A 480 5.32 22.98 5.46
N GLU A 481 5.13 22.75 4.16
CA GLU A 481 5.75 23.52 3.08
C GLU A 481 5.29 24.99 3.08
N ALA A 482 4.00 25.26 3.34
CA ALA A 482 3.50 26.62 3.50
C ALA A 482 4.19 27.35 4.67
N LEU A 483 4.36 26.68 5.82
CA LEU A 483 5.11 27.21 6.96
C LEU A 483 6.57 27.53 6.61
N ALA A 484 7.25 26.62 5.91
CA ALA A 484 8.62 26.83 5.44
C ALA A 484 8.71 28.04 4.49
N ARG A 485 7.82 28.16 3.50
CA ARG A 485 7.76 29.30 2.56
C ARG A 485 7.42 30.63 3.24
N MET A 486 6.77 30.60 4.40
CA MET A 486 6.53 31.79 5.25
C MET A 486 7.75 32.17 6.13
N GLY A 487 8.85 31.41 6.07
CA GLY A 487 10.02 31.60 6.93
C GLY A 487 9.82 31.09 8.36
N ARG A 488 8.79 30.29 8.62
CA ARG A 488 8.44 29.72 9.94
C ARG A 488 9.04 28.32 10.07
N THR A 489 10.36 28.22 9.93
CA THR A 489 11.12 26.97 9.85
C THR A 489 10.87 26.04 11.03
N ASP A 490 10.99 26.54 12.26
CA ASP A 490 10.81 25.69 13.45
C ASP A 490 9.38 25.14 13.55
N GLU A 491 8.38 25.96 13.21
CA GLU A 491 6.98 25.50 13.21
C GLU A 491 6.70 24.47 12.11
N ALA A 492 7.33 24.61 10.94
CA ALA A 492 7.23 23.63 9.86
C ALA A 492 7.77 22.27 10.30
N ILE A 493 8.93 22.27 10.97
CA ILE A 493 9.59 21.07 11.48
C ILE A 493 8.75 20.43 12.60
N THR A 494 8.32 21.21 13.60
CA THR A 494 7.46 20.70 14.67
C THR A 494 6.16 20.11 14.12
N TYR A 495 5.56 20.75 13.11
CA TYR A 495 4.37 20.22 12.46
C TYR A 495 4.66 18.88 11.76
N ALA A 496 5.75 18.79 11.00
CA ALA A 496 6.15 17.55 10.33
C ALA A 496 6.45 16.41 11.33
N GLU A 497 7.19 16.70 12.41
CA GLU A 497 7.46 15.74 13.49
C GLU A 497 6.19 15.24 14.18
N SER A 498 5.19 16.11 14.35
CA SER A 498 3.90 15.72 14.93
C SER A 498 3.07 14.78 14.04
N ARG A 499 3.50 14.57 12.79
CA ARG A 499 2.86 13.63 11.84
C ARG A 499 3.59 12.31 11.73
N ASN A 500 4.66 12.11 12.48
CA ASN A 500 5.41 10.87 12.48
C ASN A 500 4.66 9.79 13.25
N PRO A 501 4.19 8.69 12.62
CA PRO A 501 3.70 7.54 13.35
C PRO A 501 4.87 6.90 14.09
N GLN A 502 4.68 6.57 15.37
CA GLN A 502 5.73 6.08 16.27
C GLN A 502 6.34 4.72 15.82
N ASP A 503 5.78 4.08 14.80
CA ASP A 503 6.12 2.71 14.40
C ASP A 503 6.62 2.54 12.95
N TYR A 504 6.71 3.61 12.14
CA TYR A 504 7.34 3.54 10.81
C TYR A 504 7.94 4.90 10.43
N GLU A 505 9.27 5.00 10.45
CA GLU A 505 10.00 6.21 10.02
C GLU A 505 9.74 6.49 8.53
N GLU A 506 8.72 7.30 8.23
CA GLU A 506 8.43 7.71 6.86
C GLU A 506 9.55 8.65 6.39
N GLN A 507 10.50 8.12 5.61
CA GLN A 507 11.70 8.83 5.14
C GLN A 507 11.41 10.22 4.53
N SER A 508 10.22 10.39 3.95
CA SER A 508 9.74 11.65 3.37
C SER A 508 9.59 12.78 4.40
N ILE A 509 9.29 12.48 5.68
CA ILE A 509 9.25 13.45 6.79
C ILE A 509 10.68 13.89 7.12
N LEU A 510 11.59 12.93 7.26
CA LEU A 510 13.00 13.19 7.56
C LEU A 510 13.66 14.02 6.44
N ASP A 511 13.44 13.65 5.18
CA ASP A 511 13.92 14.39 4.01
C ASP A 511 13.35 15.83 3.99
N PHE A 512 12.08 16.02 4.36
CA PHE A 512 11.49 17.36 4.47
C PHE A 512 12.17 18.20 5.55
N CYS A 513 12.33 17.66 6.76
CA CYS A 513 12.96 18.38 7.88
C CYS A 513 14.42 18.72 7.58
N GLU A 514 15.18 17.76 7.03
CA GLU A 514 16.58 17.97 6.65
C GLU A 514 16.70 19.07 5.59
N ARG A 515 15.93 18.98 4.49
CA ARG A 515 15.92 20.01 3.43
C ARG A 515 15.58 21.39 3.98
N THR A 516 14.54 21.48 4.80
CA THR A 516 14.04 22.75 5.36
C THR A 516 15.11 23.43 6.23
N LEU A 517 15.90 22.66 6.99
CA LEU A 517 17.03 23.20 7.77
C LEU A 517 18.21 23.59 6.89
N LEU A 518 18.53 22.81 5.86
CA LEU A 518 19.61 23.12 4.92
C LEU A 518 19.34 24.41 4.14
N GLU A 519 18.10 24.64 3.70
CA GLU A 519 17.68 25.86 2.99
C GLU A 519 17.90 27.14 3.81
N VAL A 520 17.82 27.06 5.14
CA VAL A 520 18.09 28.19 6.06
C VAL A 520 19.50 28.17 6.65
N GLY A 521 20.38 27.26 6.20
CA GLY A 521 21.77 27.19 6.62
C GLY A 521 22.03 26.55 7.99
N ARG A 522 21.07 25.80 8.55
CA ARG A 522 21.21 25.06 9.84
C ARG A 522 21.79 23.66 9.63
N GLU A 523 22.96 23.58 9.02
CA GLU A 523 23.57 22.31 8.56
C GLU A 523 23.86 21.32 9.70
N GLU A 524 24.36 21.77 10.85
CA GLU A 524 24.66 20.88 11.99
C GLU A 524 23.41 20.20 12.54
N GLU A 525 22.33 20.95 12.66
CA GLU A 525 21.07 20.41 13.16
C GLU A 525 20.43 19.47 12.15
N ALA A 526 20.44 19.83 10.86
CA ALA A 526 19.93 18.98 9.79
C ALA A 526 20.61 17.61 9.82
N TYR A 527 21.95 17.63 9.92
CA TYR A 527 22.78 16.43 9.95
C TYR A 527 22.49 15.56 11.18
N ARG A 528 22.56 16.14 12.38
CA ARG A 528 22.46 15.38 13.65
C ARG A 528 21.06 14.83 13.90
N LYS A 529 20.01 15.59 13.56
CA LYS A 529 18.63 15.19 13.88
C LYS A 529 17.98 14.31 12.82
N TYR A 530 18.23 14.57 11.53
CA TYR A 530 17.50 13.93 10.45
C TYR A 530 18.43 13.21 9.47
N GLY A 531 19.52 13.86 9.04
CA GLY A 531 20.42 13.35 8.01
C GLY A 531 20.95 11.94 8.31
N LEU A 532 21.34 11.68 9.55
CA LEU A 532 21.86 10.36 9.98
C LEU A 532 20.79 9.24 10.02
N LEU A 533 19.51 9.59 10.06
CA LEU A 533 18.40 8.62 10.11
C LEU A 533 17.94 8.19 8.70
N ILE A 534 18.28 8.97 7.66
CA ILE A 534 17.79 8.74 6.30
C ILE A 534 18.60 7.64 5.58
N ARG A 535 17.91 6.60 5.10
CA ARG A 535 18.54 5.56 4.26
C ARG A 535 18.58 5.96 2.79
N ARG A 536 19.66 6.62 2.37
CA ARG A 536 19.83 7.17 1.00
C ARG A 536 20.23 6.16 -0.08
N GLY A 537 20.34 4.87 0.23
CA GLY A 537 20.73 3.86 -0.74
C GLY A 537 20.49 2.43 -0.27
N ASN A 538 20.48 1.51 -1.23
CA ASN A 538 20.24 0.09 -0.98
C ASN A 538 21.45 -0.64 -0.37
N THR A 539 22.56 0.07 -0.16
CA THR A 539 23.77 -0.46 0.49
C THR A 539 24.38 0.61 1.41
N TYR A 540 25.05 0.17 2.48
CA TYR A 540 25.77 1.04 3.42
C TYR A 540 26.77 1.97 2.73
N LEU A 541 27.47 1.49 1.70
CA LEU A 541 28.38 2.30 0.92
C LEU A 541 27.66 3.37 0.08
N ALA A 542 26.50 3.05 -0.50
CA ALA A 542 25.71 4.03 -1.23
C ALA A 542 25.18 5.12 -0.29
N THR A 543 24.68 4.73 0.89
CA THR A 543 24.25 5.67 1.95
C THR A 543 25.40 6.59 2.38
N TYR A 544 26.57 6.02 2.69
CA TYR A 544 27.77 6.81 3.04
C TYR A 544 28.12 7.84 1.96
N ARG A 545 28.23 7.39 0.70
CA ARG A 545 28.59 8.28 -0.42
C ARG A 545 27.56 9.38 -0.63
N ALA A 546 26.28 9.07 -0.46
CA ALA A 546 25.21 10.07 -0.54
C ALA A 546 25.32 11.10 0.59
N MET A 547 25.62 10.66 1.82
CA MET A 547 25.81 11.56 2.97
C MET A 547 27.01 12.49 2.80
N VAL A 548 28.17 11.97 2.38
CA VAL A 548 29.35 12.80 2.09
C VAL A 548 29.08 13.82 0.99
N LYS A 549 28.27 13.46 -0.01
CA LYS A 549 27.86 14.37 -1.08
C LYS A 549 26.91 15.47 -0.58
N GLN A 550 25.98 15.13 0.31
CA GLN A 550 24.99 16.06 0.87
C GLN A 550 25.64 17.06 1.84
N TYR A 551 26.65 16.61 2.60
CA TYR A 551 27.38 17.39 3.59
C TYR A 551 28.86 17.53 3.21
N PRO A 552 29.19 18.26 2.12
CA PRO A 552 30.55 18.34 1.60
C PRO A 552 31.54 19.06 2.53
N GLY A 553 31.05 19.81 3.53
CA GLY A 553 31.87 20.49 4.53
C GLY A 553 32.32 19.60 5.69
N ARG A 554 31.80 18.37 5.80
CA ARG A 554 32.14 17.44 6.89
C ARG A 554 33.30 16.53 6.53
N ASP A 555 34.04 16.14 7.56
CA ASP A 555 35.05 15.11 7.44
C ASP A 555 34.41 13.75 7.09
N PRO A 556 34.78 13.12 5.96
CA PRO A 556 34.17 11.86 5.54
C PRO A 556 34.37 10.72 6.56
N GLU A 557 35.51 10.68 7.26
CA GLU A 557 35.75 9.65 8.28
C GLU A 557 34.77 9.81 9.45
N GLN A 558 34.54 11.04 9.92
CA GLN A 558 33.56 11.31 10.97
C GLN A 558 32.12 10.98 10.52
N VAL A 559 31.77 11.26 9.25
CA VAL A 559 30.46 10.87 8.70
C VAL A 559 30.24 9.37 8.78
N LEU A 560 31.26 8.58 8.43
CA LEU A 560 31.18 7.13 8.55
C LEU A 560 31.01 6.68 10.00
N LYS A 561 31.74 7.29 10.96
CA LYS A 561 31.61 6.97 12.38
C LYS A 561 30.20 7.27 12.92
N ASP A 562 29.68 8.46 12.64
CA ASP A 562 28.33 8.87 13.08
C ASP A 562 27.25 7.93 12.52
N LEU A 563 27.37 7.52 11.25
CA LEU A 563 26.46 6.55 10.61
C LEU A 563 26.53 5.15 11.24
N ILE A 564 27.73 4.72 11.65
CA ILE A 564 27.92 3.45 12.36
C ILE A 564 27.34 3.52 13.77
N GLU A 565 27.51 4.64 14.47
CA GLU A 565 26.99 4.85 15.82
C GLU A 565 25.46 4.89 15.88
N THR A 566 24.82 5.45 14.85
CA THR A 566 23.36 5.52 14.73
C THR A 566 22.74 4.23 14.17
N SER A 567 23.55 3.30 13.67
CA SER A 567 23.09 2.01 13.16
C SER A 567 22.92 0.98 14.28
N LEU A 568 21.81 0.24 14.27
CA LEU A 568 21.59 -0.90 15.17
C LEU A 568 22.60 -2.04 14.97
N GLU A 569 23.16 -2.17 13.77
CA GLU A 569 24.10 -3.24 13.41
C GLU A 569 25.40 -2.67 12.81
N LYS A 570 26.40 -2.48 13.67
CA LYS A 570 27.71 -1.94 13.28
C LYS A 570 28.46 -2.83 12.29
N SER A 571 28.33 -4.16 12.43
CA SER A 571 29.03 -5.13 11.58
C SER A 571 28.66 -5.01 10.09
N LYS A 572 27.43 -4.61 9.78
CA LYS A 572 26.97 -4.42 8.40
C LYS A 572 27.70 -3.29 7.64
N TRP A 573 28.37 -2.38 8.36
CA TRP A 573 29.18 -1.31 7.76
C TRP A 573 30.61 -1.74 7.37
N PHE A 574 31.03 -2.96 7.71
CA PHE A 574 32.37 -3.47 7.42
C PHE A 574 32.80 -3.26 5.96
N ALA A 575 31.95 -3.69 5.01
CA ALA A 575 32.26 -3.61 3.60
C ALA A 575 32.37 -2.15 3.12
N ALA A 576 31.55 -1.25 3.67
CA ALA A 576 31.61 0.17 3.35
C ALA A 576 32.93 0.77 3.85
N ALA A 577 33.26 0.60 5.14
CA ALA A 577 34.47 1.11 5.77
C ALA A 577 35.75 0.64 5.05
N ARG A 578 35.81 -0.64 4.66
CA ARG A 578 36.92 -1.20 3.89
C ARG A 578 37.04 -0.54 2.51
N GLN A 579 35.95 -0.49 1.75
CA GLN A 579 35.97 0.03 0.37
C GLN A 579 36.27 1.53 0.31
N THR A 580 36.08 2.24 1.43
CA THR A 580 36.42 3.66 1.58
C THR A 580 37.82 3.89 2.15
N GLY A 581 38.56 2.83 2.47
CA GLY A 581 39.95 2.91 2.97
C GLY A 581 40.09 3.16 4.47
N HIS A 582 39.00 3.15 5.25
CA HIS A 582 39.04 3.35 6.70
C HIS A 582 39.26 2.01 7.42
N LEU A 583 40.47 1.48 7.34
CA LEU A 583 40.81 0.11 7.79
C LEU A 583 40.60 -0.09 9.30
N GLU A 584 40.92 0.88 10.14
CA GLU A 584 40.67 0.78 11.59
C GLU A 584 39.17 0.68 11.91
N ILE A 585 38.34 1.48 11.24
CA ILE A 585 36.87 1.41 11.37
C ILE A 585 36.37 0.04 10.89
N ALA A 586 36.95 -0.50 9.81
CA ALA A 586 36.61 -1.84 9.34
C ALA A 586 37.00 -2.93 10.36
N ARG A 587 38.14 -2.81 11.05
CA ARG A 587 38.51 -3.73 12.16
C ARG A 587 37.47 -3.69 13.27
N ASP A 588 37.06 -2.49 13.69
CA ASP A 588 36.05 -2.34 14.74
C ASP A 588 34.69 -2.91 14.31
N CYS A 589 34.27 -2.70 13.06
CA CYS A 589 33.06 -3.30 12.52
C CYS A 589 33.12 -4.84 12.56
N ALA A 590 34.24 -5.44 12.13
CA ALA A 590 34.43 -6.89 12.15
C ALA A 590 34.39 -7.49 13.56
N ARG A 591 34.88 -6.74 14.56
CA ARG A 591 34.83 -7.13 15.98
C ARG A 591 33.44 -7.00 16.59
N SER A 592 32.64 -6.05 16.11
CA SER A 592 31.37 -5.64 16.74
C SER A 592 30.19 -6.61 16.57
N GLY A 593 30.24 -7.55 15.62
CA GLY A 593 29.08 -8.41 15.35
C GLY A 593 29.31 -9.43 14.24
N LEU A 594 28.23 -9.85 13.60
CA LEU A 594 28.24 -10.85 12.52
C LEU A 594 28.55 -10.17 11.18
N VAL A 595 29.62 -10.63 10.54
CA VAL A 595 29.98 -10.31 9.16
C VAL A 595 30.09 -11.62 8.41
N GLU A 596 29.54 -11.71 7.20
CA GLU A 596 29.65 -12.90 6.36
C GLU A 596 31.13 -13.34 6.21
N PRO A 597 31.52 -14.54 6.67
CA PRO A 597 32.92 -14.95 6.69
C PRO A 597 33.60 -14.95 5.34
N LYS A 598 32.89 -15.30 4.25
CA LYS A 598 33.46 -15.22 2.89
C LYS A 598 33.84 -13.78 2.51
N THR A 599 33.12 -12.78 3.03
CA THR A 599 33.45 -11.36 2.87
C THR A 599 34.70 -10.99 3.65
N LEU A 600 34.85 -11.49 4.88
CA LEU A 600 36.06 -11.28 5.70
C LEU A 600 37.29 -11.94 5.04
N VAL A 601 37.18 -13.18 4.57
CA VAL A 601 38.26 -13.90 3.87
C VAL A 601 38.71 -13.14 2.63
N THR A 602 37.76 -12.67 1.81
CA THR A 602 38.07 -11.84 0.63
C THR A 602 38.79 -10.56 1.05
N ALA A 603 38.32 -9.90 2.10
CA ALA A 603 38.94 -8.68 2.61
C ALA A 603 40.36 -8.88 3.13
N ALA A 604 40.61 -9.95 3.88
CA ALA A 604 41.92 -10.31 4.39
C ALA A 604 42.88 -10.64 3.25
N ARG A 605 42.44 -11.41 2.24
CA ARG A 605 43.25 -11.72 1.06
C ARG A 605 43.67 -10.47 0.31
N ASP A 606 42.72 -9.57 0.02
CA ASP A 606 42.99 -8.36 -0.76
C ASP A 606 43.97 -7.41 -0.05
N ALA A 607 44.03 -7.47 1.28
CA ALA A 607 44.90 -6.63 2.11
C ALA A 607 46.23 -7.30 2.48
N LEU A 608 46.45 -8.58 2.13
CA LEU A 608 47.57 -9.37 2.65
C LEU A 608 48.94 -8.74 2.39
N GLU A 609 49.16 -8.22 1.18
CA GLU A 609 50.43 -7.59 0.81
C GLU A 609 50.59 -6.18 1.41
N SER A 610 49.49 -5.45 1.57
CA SER A 610 49.52 -4.02 1.92
C SER A 610 49.40 -3.76 3.43
N ASP A 611 48.65 -4.60 4.15
CA ASP A 611 48.49 -4.58 5.61
C ASP A 611 48.32 -6.03 6.13
N PRO A 612 49.44 -6.73 6.38
CA PRO A 612 49.42 -8.05 7.01
C PRO A 612 48.71 -8.07 8.37
N GLY A 613 48.81 -6.99 9.16
CA GLY A 613 48.16 -6.89 10.47
C GLY A 613 46.64 -6.94 10.38
N PHE A 614 46.07 -6.17 9.46
CA PHE A 614 44.64 -6.25 9.16
C PHE A 614 44.24 -7.65 8.69
N SER A 615 45.03 -8.24 7.80
CA SER A 615 44.75 -9.55 7.22
C SER A 615 44.74 -10.66 8.28
N TYR A 616 45.69 -10.61 9.21
CA TYR A 616 45.76 -11.49 10.37
C TYR A 616 44.47 -11.41 11.21
N GLU A 617 44.08 -10.20 11.64
CA GLU A 617 42.92 -10.01 12.51
C GLU A 617 41.60 -10.43 11.85
N ILE A 618 41.42 -10.07 10.59
CA ILE A 618 40.19 -10.34 9.84
C ILE A 618 40.07 -11.83 9.49
N ALA A 619 41.17 -12.50 9.13
CA ALA A 619 41.19 -13.93 8.90
C ALA A 619 40.89 -14.72 10.19
N LEU A 620 41.47 -14.30 11.32
CA LEU A 620 41.18 -14.90 12.62
C LEU A 620 39.70 -14.75 13.00
N ARG A 621 39.12 -13.57 12.75
CA ARG A 621 37.69 -13.33 12.98
C ARG A 621 36.80 -14.18 12.06
N ALA A 622 37.20 -14.37 10.80
CA ALA A 622 36.48 -15.26 9.88
C ALA A 622 36.45 -16.70 10.42
N LEU A 623 37.59 -17.22 10.89
CA LEU A 623 37.66 -18.55 11.51
C LEU A 623 36.77 -18.67 12.75
N ASP A 624 36.80 -17.69 13.66
CA ASP A 624 35.93 -17.68 14.85
C ASP A 624 34.44 -17.71 14.48
N LEU A 625 34.01 -16.97 13.45
CA LEU A 625 32.62 -16.99 12.98
C LEU A 625 32.23 -18.31 12.30
N MET A 626 33.13 -18.88 11.49
CA MET A 626 32.91 -20.17 10.84
C MET A 626 32.77 -21.32 11.85
N LEU A 627 33.62 -21.34 12.89
CA LEU A 627 33.53 -22.33 13.98
C LEU A 627 32.23 -22.20 14.80
N ARG A 628 31.65 -21.00 14.85
CA ARG A 628 30.35 -20.74 15.47
C ARG A 628 29.16 -21.08 14.58
N GLY A 629 29.40 -21.49 13.32
CA GLY A 629 28.35 -21.83 12.38
C GLY A 629 27.75 -20.67 11.59
N TYR A 630 28.38 -19.49 11.60
CA TYR A 630 27.88 -18.36 10.83
C TYR A 630 28.46 -18.38 9.41
N GLY A 631 27.62 -18.16 8.39
CA GLY A 631 28.01 -18.01 6.99
C GLY A 631 27.05 -18.66 6.02
N TYR A 632 26.69 -17.97 4.95
CA TYR A 632 25.80 -18.50 3.92
C TYR A 632 26.50 -19.58 3.08
N GLU A 633 25.88 -20.76 2.99
CA GLU A 633 26.42 -21.95 2.28
C GLU A 633 27.87 -22.26 2.70
N LEU A 634 28.14 -22.23 4.01
CA LEU A 634 29.46 -22.54 4.54
C LEU A 634 29.75 -24.05 4.41
N ALA A 635 30.88 -24.38 3.77
CA ALA A 635 31.41 -25.74 3.71
C ALA A 635 32.69 -25.86 4.54
N VAL A 636 33.01 -27.06 5.02
CA VAL A 636 34.24 -27.33 5.81
C VAL A 636 35.50 -26.84 5.08
N ILE A 637 35.54 -26.97 3.75
CA ILE A 637 36.66 -26.52 2.91
C ILE A 637 36.89 -24.99 2.94
N ASP A 638 35.87 -24.20 3.29
CA ASP A 638 35.97 -22.72 3.36
C ASP A 638 36.88 -22.24 4.50
N ILE A 639 37.22 -23.11 5.46
CA ILE A 639 38.19 -22.84 6.53
C ILE A 639 39.61 -22.65 5.97
N LEU A 640 39.98 -23.40 4.92
CA LEU A 640 41.35 -23.46 4.41
C LEU A 640 41.86 -22.10 3.90
N PRO A 641 41.12 -21.34 3.06
CA PRO A 641 41.54 -20.00 2.66
C PRO A 641 41.77 -19.05 3.84
N ALA A 642 40.89 -19.05 4.83
CA ALA A 642 41.02 -18.21 6.02
C ALA A 642 42.27 -18.58 6.83
N PHE A 643 42.50 -19.88 7.03
CA PHE A 643 43.68 -20.40 7.73
C PHE A 643 44.99 -20.01 7.01
N ASN A 644 45.06 -20.20 5.69
CA ASN A 644 46.26 -19.87 4.92
C ASN A 644 46.56 -18.36 5.00
N ILE A 645 45.56 -17.51 4.81
CA ILE A 645 45.73 -16.05 4.89
C ILE A 645 46.18 -15.63 6.29
N LEU A 646 45.59 -16.19 7.35
CA LEU A 646 45.98 -15.91 8.73
C LEU A 646 47.48 -16.16 8.95
N PHE A 647 47.96 -17.31 8.48
CA PHE A 647 49.33 -17.72 8.72
C PHE A 647 50.33 -17.06 7.76
N GLU A 648 49.97 -16.80 6.50
CA GLU A 648 50.78 -15.99 5.59
C GLU A 648 50.96 -14.56 6.15
N ALA A 649 49.89 -13.99 6.70
CA ALA A 649 49.95 -12.70 7.37
C ALA A 649 50.84 -12.75 8.64
N ALA A 650 50.68 -13.79 9.46
CA ALA A 650 51.48 -13.97 10.67
C ALA A 650 52.97 -14.14 10.36
N ASP A 651 53.31 -14.89 9.31
CA ASP A 651 54.69 -15.08 8.86
C ASP A 651 55.29 -13.75 8.37
N ALA A 652 54.54 -12.98 7.58
CA ALA A 652 54.96 -11.64 7.12
C ALA A 652 55.21 -10.66 8.29
N MET A 653 54.48 -10.83 9.40
CA MET A 653 54.64 -10.05 10.63
C MET A 653 55.67 -10.61 11.61
N GLY A 654 56.14 -11.85 11.41
CA GLY A 654 57.02 -12.55 12.35
C GLY A 654 56.36 -12.98 13.66
N VAL A 655 55.05 -13.26 13.64
CA VAL A 655 54.23 -13.61 14.83
C VAL A 655 53.53 -14.97 14.71
N SER A 656 54.12 -15.91 13.97
CA SER A 656 53.53 -17.23 13.69
C SER A 656 53.20 -18.04 14.97
N ASP A 657 53.99 -17.90 16.03
CA ASP A 657 53.71 -18.53 17.34
C ASP A 657 52.41 -18.00 17.97
N TRP A 658 52.13 -16.70 17.80
CA TRP A 658 50.88 -16.09 18.26
C TRP A 658 49.68 -16.56 17.44
N ALA A 659 49.87 -16.80 16.14
CA ALA A 659 48.84 -17.36 15.27
C ALA A 659 48.44 -18.77 15.74
N VAL A 660 49.43 -19.63 16.00
CA VAL A 660 49.21 -20.97 16.57
C VAL A 660 48.44 -20.88 17.88
N LYS A 661 48.87 -20.01 18.80
CA LYS A 661 48.20 -19.82 20.09
C LYS A 661 46.74 -19.36 19.91
N SER A 662 46.50 -18.41 19.00
CA SER A 662 45.17 -17.86 18.74
C SER A 662 44.23 -18.91 18.17
N VAL A 663 44.69 -19.76 17.25
CA VAL A 663 43.88 -20.86 16.69
C VAL A 663 43.56 -21.91 17.76
N LYS A 664 44.53 -22.27 18.63
CA LYS A 664 44.27 -23.15 19.77
C LYS A 664 43.23 -22.56 20.71
N GLU A 665 43.35 -21.28 21.05
CA GLU A 665 42.37 -20.58 21.87
C GLU A 665 40.97 -20.55 21.23
N LEU A 666 40.85 -20.55 19.90
CA LEU A 666 39.54 -20.68 19.23
C LEU A 666 38.96 -22.09 19.39
N LEU A 667 39.78 -23.12 19.22
CA LEU A 667 39.39 -24.53 19.35
C LEU A 667 39.02 -24.89 20.80
N ASP A 668 39.71 -24.31 21.79
CA ASP A 668 39.51 -24.58 23.22
C ASP A 668 38.24 -23.93 23.81
N ARG A 669 37.60 -22.97 23.13
CA ARG A 669 36.42 -22.23 23.63
C ARG A 669 35.13 -23.06 23.75
N GLY A 670 35.16 -24.37 23.47
CA GLY A 670 33.97 -25.23 23.51
C GLY A 670 32.95 -24.93 22.41
N LEU A 671 33.37 -24.21 21.35
CA LEU A 671 32.55 -23.92 20.17
C LEU A 671 32.34 -25.14 19.26
N THR A 672 32.99 -26.25 19.60
CA THR A 672 33.00 -27.55 18.91
C THR A 672 31.65 -28.27 18.91
N GLU A 673 30.68 -27.85 19.73
CA GLU A 673 29.33 -28.44 19.76
C GLU A 673 28.45 -27.97 18.57
N ASN A 674 28.72 -26.80 17.99
CA ASN A 674 27.86 -26.24 16.93
C ASN A 674 28.22 -26.74 15.52
N TYR A 675 29.52 -26.85 15.20
CA TYR A 675 30.03 -27.30 13.89
C TYR A 675 31.32 -28.14 14.07
N PRO A 676 31.21 -29.40 14.51
CA PRO A 676 32.36 -30.24 14.87
C PRO A 676 33.31 -30.47 13.68
N ASP A 677 32.77 -30.68 12.46
CA ASP A 677 33.56 -30.95 11.27
C ASP A 677 34.52 -29.80 10.89
N CYS A 678 34.10 -28.54 11.10
CA CYS A 678 34.93 -27.37 10.87
C CYS A 678 36.07 -27.27 11.88
N ALA A 679 35.81 -27.62 13.14
CA ALA A 679 36.80 -27.62 14.20
C ALA A 679 37.82 -28.75 14.02
N GLU A 680 37.37 -29.95 13.68
CA GLU A 680 38.23 -31.09 13.34
C GLU A 680 39.15 -30.76 12.17
N TYR A 681 38.60 -30.17 11.11
CA TYR A 681 39.40 -29.79 9.95
C TYR A 681 40.40 -28.68 10.26
N LEU A 682 40.01 -27.67 11.06
CA LEU A 682 40.93 -26.62 11.51
C LEU A 682 42.07 -27.18 12.39
N GLN A 683 41.77 -28.13 13.28
CA GLN A 683 42.75 -28.84 14.09
C GLN A 683 43.73 -29.63 13.21
N GLU A 684 43.23 -30.34 12.19
CA GLU A 684 44.07 -31.06 11.23
C GLU A 684 45.02 -30.11 10.47
N LEU A 685 44.53 -28.95 10.03
CA LEU A 685 45.37 -27.94 9.37
C LEU A 685 46.45 -27.39 10.29
N LEU A 686 46.12 -27.16 11.57
CA LEU A 686 47.07 -26.69 12.57
C LEU A 686 48.17 -27.73 12.84
N ASP A 687 47.80 -29.00 13.00
CA ASP A 687 48.75 -30.09 13.28
C ASP A 687 49.70 -30.31 12.11
N ARG A 688 49.23 -30.22 10.87
CA ARG A 688 50.07 -30.30 9.65
C ARG A 688 51.11 -29.17 9.57
N ARG A 689 50.85 -28.04 10.21
CA ARG A 689 51.75 -26.87 10.20
C ARG A 689 52.79 -26.95 11.32
N LEU A 690 52.45 -27.52 12.46
CA LEU A 690 53.37 -27.67 13.58
C LEU A 690 54.44 -28.72 13.24
N PRO A 691 55.74 -28.45 13.48
CA PRO A 691 56.75 -29.47 13.31
C PRO A 691 56.46 -30.64 14.26
N GLU A 692 56.56 -31.87 13.74
CA GLU A 692 56.43 -33.12 14.50
C GLU A 692 57.20 -32.99 15.84
N PRO A 693 56.54 -33.18 16.99
CA PRO A 693 57.22 -33.16 18.28
C PRO A 693 58.09 -34.42 18.40
N GLY A 694 59.28 -34.39 17.78
CA GLY A 694 60.20 -35.52 17.79
C GLY A 694 61.26 -35.60 16.69
N GLY A 695 61.32 -34.67 15.74
CA GLY A 695 62.36 -34.68 14.70
C GLY A 695 63.66 -34.04 15.16
N ASN A 696 64.60 -34.84 15.68
CA ASN A 696 66.01 -34.42 15.81
C ASN A 696 66.52 -33.88 14.47
N GLY A 697 67.09 -32.67 14.48
CA GLY A 697 67.70 -32.05 13.31
C GLY A 697 68.87 -32.85 12.73
N PRO A 698 69.28 -32.56 11.49
CA PRO A 698 70.51 -33.12 10.92
C PRO A 698 71.78 -32.63 11.64
#